data_AF-A7NHC7-F1
#
_entry.id   AF-A7NHC7-F1
#
_cell.length_a   1.000
_cell.length_b   1.000
_cell.length_c   1.000
_cell.angle_alpha   90.00
_cell.angle_beta   90.00
_cell.angle_gamma   90.00
#
_symmetry.space_group_name_H-M   'P 1'
#
loop_
_entity.id
_entity.type
_entity.pdbx_description
1 polymer ?
#
loop_
_entity_poly.entity_id
_entity_poly.type
_entity_poly.pdbx_seq_one_letter_code
_entity_poly.pdbx_strand_id
1 'polypeptide(L)'
;MSAEPHPSLRDPFLWIALLLIGGMLGWLSVARYEGFNAGMYDLGNMAQSIWSATRGEPLLYSRPEGSRASRLAGHVEVGYFLFAPFYALWPDPRMLLVAQAALFALGAIPVYRLAWRRLDAPYSGERAMPYAARCLTLIYLLYPTAQTSVLFDFHADTVAAPLILLALDALDVRSWRRFALWTALALSMKFYVAALVVGIGVVVWLWEEQRRAGMLTTLAGGVYGALAFFVIRPLFATQSAGGAAEITGNYLAYYFGAIHEIAATLPDRLLNAVVVFGPALLVAWRGWRWLLPGLPLAGAMLISTGPGGAFDYRYHHYALVAPFLVMATIDGAARMQRTTPSLPGEPRHRGRSWRGDLGFTVAVTAIFSALLVNTPLNPLFWIGAPGYGFDRSVYGVTPRDARLAAFLTTRVPPDAPLAASTFVATHLVNRETVYLVRYPFEARPEHLPDLLPQVQYALPDALFDWYLQLDDGYGGGLDYDREAIAILLRDPSFALVDMEDGLLLFERDADSGHALVNRVSVVDDNGASVLQQFGPFDLVRANIEVIGERRLRASFAWRVRAALPPGVKFVAVSRLDGAPGARFVHLPGYALHPVWEWSAGDVIEETFDVLVPPDTPPGRYAWRVGWYDVRHPDATLTDERSRMAGTAEYVVTFIEVTP
;
A
#
# COMPACT_ATOMS: atom_id res chain seq x y z
N MET A 1 -16.64 -24.87 42.54
CA MET A 1 -16.90 -24.41 41.15
C MET A 1 -17.90 -23.28 41.20
N SER A 2 -17.45 -22.07 41.52
CA SER A 2 -18.25 -20.84 41.39
C SER A 2 -18.29 -20.48 39.91
N ALA A 3 -19.49 -20.34 39.33
CA ALA A 3 -19.67 -19.88 37.96
C ALA A 3 -18.93 -18.55 37.77
N GLU A 4 -17.87 -18.53 36.96
CA GLU A 4 -17.24 -17.27 36.57
C GLU A 4 -18.31 -16.37 35.93
N PRO A 5 -18.37 -15.08 36.29
CA PRO A 5 -19.27 -14.16 35.62
C PRO A 5 -18.83 -14.09 34.16
N HIS A 6 -19.51 -14.85 33.29
CA HIS A 6 -19.24 -14.87 31.87
C HIS A 6 -19.21 -13.42 31.37
N PRO A 7 -18.14 -12.99 30.67
CA PRO A 7 -18.10 -11.66 30.09
C PRO A 7 -19.34 -11.54 29.21
N SER A 8 -20.16 -10.53 29.45
CA SER A 8 -21.32 -10.27 28.62
C SER A 8 -20.82 -9.80 27.24
N LEU A 9 -20.37 -10.74 26.40
CA LEU A 9 -20.30 -10.61 24.94
C LEU A 9 -21.69 -10.33 24.35
N ARG A 10 -22.73 -10.32 25.20
CA ARG A 10 -24.05 -9.79 24.90
C ARG A 10 -24.10 -8.26 24.90
N ASP A 11 -23.02 -7.55 25.24
CA ASP A 11 -22.99 -6.09 25.12
C ASP A 11 -23.07 -5.69 23.63
N PRO A 12 -24.18 -5.10 23.16
CA PRO A 12 -24.32 -4.72 21.76
C PRO A 12 -23.29 -3.67 21.35
N PHE A 13 -22.79 -2.86 22.29
CA PHE A 13 -21.78 -1.85 22.01
C PHE A 13 -20.53 -2.45 21.39
N LEU A 14 -20.06 -3.60 21.91
CA LEU A 14 -18.87 -4.28 21.41
C LEU A 14 -19.06 -4.60 19.92
N TRP A 15 -20.09 -5.37 19.58
CA TRP A 15 -20.33 -5.80 18.21
C TRP A 15 -20.59 -4.65 17.25
N ILE A 16 -21.31 -3.61 17.68
CA ILE A 16 -21.51 -2.41 16.87
C ILE A 16 -20.18 -1.72 16.58
N ALA A 17 -19.32 -1.53 17.58
CA ALA A 17 -18.01 -0.90 17.40
C ALA A 17 -17.11 -1.73 16.46
N LEU A 18 -17.11 -3.07 16.61
CA LEU A 18 -16.37 -3.98 15.74
C LEU A 18 -16.84 -3.88 14.28
N LEU A 19 -18.14 -3.97 14.06
CA LEU A 19 -18.72 -3.95 12.71
C LEU A 19 -18.54 -2.59 12.04
N LEU A 20 -18.75 -1.49 12.77
CA LEU A 20 -18.60 -0.15 12.21
C LEU A 20 -17.15 0.16 11.86
N ILE A 21 -16.22 -0.01 12.81
CA ILE A 21 -14.81 0.36 12.58
C ILE A 21 -14.12 -0.67 11.68
N GLY A 22 -14.34 -1.97 11.92
CA GLY A 22 -13.78 -3.03 11.09
C GLY A 22 -14.33 -3.00 9.66
N GLY A 23 -15.64 -2.80 9.50
CA GLY A 23 -16.27 -2.65 8.19
C GLY A 23 -15.79 -1.40 7.44
N MET A 24 -15.65 -0.27 8.14
CA MET A 24 -15.07 0.95 7.58
C MET A 24 -13.64 0.72 7.07
N LEU A 25 -12.76 0.14 7.89
CA LEU A 25 -11.37 -0.10 7.49
C LEU A 25 -11.28 -1.11 6.34
N GLY A 26 -12.06 -2.19 6.38
CA GLY A 26 -12.10 -3.18 5.30
C GLY A 26 -12.58 -2.57 3.98
N TRP A 27 -13.64 -1.75 4.02
CA TRP A 27 -14.13 -1.05 2.84
C TRP A 27 -13.11 -0.05 2.29
N LEU A 28 -12.44 0.73 3.14
CA LEU A 28 -11.39 1.67 2.70
C LEU A 28 -10.19 0.94 2.07
N SER A 29 -9.73 -0.17 2.66
CA SER A 29 -8.66 -0.98 2.08
C SER A 29 -9.05 -1.54 0.71
N VAL A 30 -10.29 -2.00 0.54
CA VAL A 30 -10.80 -2.48 -0.75
C VAL A 30 -10.94 -1.34 -1.76
N ALA A 31 -11.48 -0.18 -1.36
CA ALA A 31 -11.61 0.99 -2.23
C ALA A 31 -10.24 1.47 -2.75
N ARG A 32 -9.20 1.44 -1.90
CA ARG A 32 -7.83 1.74 -2.30
C ARG A 32 -7.30 0.76 -3.35
N TYR A 33 -7.58 -0.53 -3.19
CA TYR A 33 -7.22 -1.55 -4.18
C TYR A 33 -8.00 -1.35 -5.49
N GLU A 34 -9.31 -1.14 -5.43
CA GLU A 34 -10.17 -0.97 -6.62
C GLU A 34 -9.86 0.33 -7.38
N GLY A 35 -9.37 1.36 -6.69
CA GLY A 35 -8.87 2.60 -7.29
C GLY A 35 -7.42 2.53 -7.79
N PHE A 36 -6.84 1.34 -7.93
CA PHE A 36 -5.44 1.15 -8.36
C PHE A 36 -4.43 1.94 -7.52
N ASN A 37 -4.64 2.03 -6.20
CA ASN A 37 -3.73 2.73 -5.27
C ASN A 37 -3.01 1.76 -4.31
N ALA A 38 -2.98 0.46 -4.62
CA ALA A 38 -2.28 -0.58 -3.87
C ALA A 38 -1.07 -1.11 -4.65
N GLY A 39 0.13 -1.03 -4.06
CA GLY A 39 1.40 -1.30 -4.74
C GLY A 39 1.80 -2.78 -4.78
N MET A 40 2.60 -3.12 -5.77
CA MET A 40 3.13 -4.49 -5.93
C MET A 40 4.09 -4.88 -4.80
N TYR A 41 4.88 -3.94 -4.26
CA TYR A 41 5.88 -4.24 -3.23
C TYR A 41 5.30 -4.74 -1.92
N ASP A 42 4.13 -4.22 -1.56
CA ASP A 42 3.41 -4.58 -0.36
C ASP A 42 2.33 -5.60 -0.72
N LEU A 43 1.09 -5.18 -0.96
CA LEU A 43 -0.02 -6.11 -1.22
C LEU A 43 0.29 -7.17 -2.28
N GLY A 44 0.94 -6.76 -3.37
CA GLY A 44 1.19 -7.65 -4.49
C GLY A 44 2.11 -8.82 -4.15
N ASN A 45 3.25 -8.54 -3.49
CA ASN A 45 4.18 -9.56 -3.03
C ASN A 45 3.56 -10.53 -2.02
N MET A 46 2.72 -10.02 -1.11
CA MET A 46 2.01 -10.83 -0.13
C MET A 46 1.00 -11.75 -0.81
N ALA A 47 0.20 -11.20 -1.72
CA ALA A 47 -0.81 -11.93 -2.47
C ALA A 47 -0.19 -12.98 -3.40
N GLN A 48 0.83 -12.62 -4.19
CA GLN A 48 1.54 -13.56 -5.07
C GLN A 48 2.15 -14.72 -4.26
N SER A 49 2.73 -14.43 -3.10
CA SER A 49 3.31 -15.45 -2.24
C SER A 49 2.26 -16.40 -1.67
N ILE A 50 1.14 -15.89 -1.15
CA ILE A 50 0.04 -16.73 -0.65
C ILE A 50 -0.59 -17.53 -1.79
N TRP A 51 -0.74 -16.94 -2.97
CA TRP A 51 -1.19 -17.61 -4.18
C TRP A 51 -0.27 -18.78 -4.55
N SER A 52 1.06 -18.60 -4.52
CA SER A 52 2.02 -19.67 -4.81
C SER A 52 1.85 -20.88 -3.86
N ALA A 53 1.51 -20.63 -2.58
CA ALA A 53 1.23 -21.68 -1.62
C ALA A 53 -0.03 -22.49 -1.93
N THR A 54 -1.02 -21.90 -2.64
CA THR A 54 -2.16 -22.67 -3.15
C THR A 54 -1.75 -23.73 -4.18
N ARG A 55 -0.58 -23.56 -4.81
CA ARG A 55 0.03 -24.52 -5.74
C ARG A 55 1.09 -25.42 -5.09
N GLY A 56 1.20 -25.40 -3.76
CA GLY A 56 2.19 -26.19 -3.02
C GLY A 56 3.60 -25.60 -3.01
N GLU A 57 3.77 -24.36 -3.47
CA GLU A 57 5.07 -23.68 -3.47
C GLU A 57 5.32 -22.95 -2.13
N PRO A 58 6.59 -22.77 -1.71
CA PRO A 58 6.91 -22.23 -0.40
C PRO A 58 6.87 -20.69 -0.36
N LEU A 59 5.69 -20.09 -0.59
CA LEU A 59 5.49 -18.63 -0.51
C LEU A 59 6.42 -17.83 -1.43
N LEU A 60 6.45 -18.19 -2.71
CA LEU A 60 7.29 -17.61 -3.75
C LEU A 60 6.67 -16.35 -4.38
N TYR A 61 7.49 -15.33 -4.61
CA TYR A 61 7.14 -14.12 -5.35
C TYR A 61 8.29 -13.69 -6.29
N SER A 62 7.98 -12.86 -7.28
CA SER A 62 8.94 -12.35 -8.26
C SER A 62 9.80 -11.23 -7.65
N ARG A 63 11.11 -11.24 -7.92
CA ARG A 63 12.03 -10.20 -7.45
C ARG A 63 12.63 -9.38 -8.62
N PRO A 64 13.15 -8.17 -8.34
CA PRO A 64 13.82 -7.34 -9.35
C PRO A 64 14.97 -8.01 -10.07
N GLU A 65 15.66 -8.97 -9.45
CA GLU A 65 16.81 -9.66 -10.05
C GLU A 65 16.42 -10.77 -11.05
N GLY A 66 15.15 -10.81 -11.50
CA GLY A 66 14.70 -11.80 -12.48
C GLY A 66 14.64 -13.22 -11.91
N SER A 67 14.43 -13.35 -10.61
CA SER A 67 14.28 -14.64 -9.93
C SER A 67 13.07 -14.65 -9.02
N ARG A 68 12.62 -15.84 -8.64
CA ARG A 68 11.60 -16.01 -7.60
C ARG A 68 12.29 -16.25 -6.26
N ALA A 69 11.76 -15.67 -5.19
CA ALA A 69 12.25 -15.92 -3.84
C ALA A 69 11.11 -16.27 -2.89
N SER A 70 11.43 -17.05 -1.87
CA SER A 70 10.50 -17.37 -0.80
C SER A 70 10.48 -16.26 0.25
N ARG A 71 9.28 -15.85 0.68
CA ARG A 71 9.12 -14.98 1.86
C ARG A 71 9.69 -15.60 3.13
N LEU A 72 9.87 -16.93 3.18
CA LEU A 72 10.50 -17.62 4.31
C LEU A 72 12.01 -17.32 4.41
N ALA A 73 12.67 -16.89 3.34
CA ALA A 73 14.07 -16.47 3.37
C ALA A 73 14.26 -15.09 4.02
N GLY A 74 13.35 -14.15 3.71
CA GLY A 74 13.40 -12.77 4.20
C GLY A 74 12.71 -12.55 5.53
N HIS A 75 11.45 -13.00 5.66
CA HIS A 75 10.53 -12.60 6.74
C HIS A 75 10.06 -13.75 7.64
N VAL A 76 10.20 -15.01 7.21
CA VAL A 76 9.72 -16.22 7.93
C VAL A 76 8.26 -16.07 8.38
N GLU A 77 7.36 -16.09 7.39
CA GLU A 77 5.92 -15.89 7.60
C GLU A 77 5.17 -17.21 7.37
N VAL A 78 5.53 -18.25 8.11
CA VAL A 78 4.92 -19.60 8.01
C VAL A 78 3.40 -19.55 8.19
N GLY A 79 2.90 -18.60 8.96
CA GLY A 79 1.49 -18.34 9.16
C GLY A 79 0.72 -18.03 7.88
N TYR A 80 1.38 -17.57 6.82
CA TYR A 80 0.73 -17.27 5.53
C TYR A 80 0.14 -18.51 4.86
N PHE A 81 0.65 -19.72 5.14
CA PHE A 81 0.03 -20.96 4.67
C PHE A 81 -1.41 -21.14 5.18
N LEU A 82 -1.79 -20.53 6.31
CA LEU A 82 -3.16 -20.57 6.81
C LEU A 82 -4.13 -19.75 5.95
N PHE A 83 -3.63 -18.78 5.18
CA PHE A 83 -4.43 -17.97 4.26
C PHE A 83 -4.59 -18.62 2.88
N ALA A 84 -3.68 -19.53 2.49
CA ALA A 84 -3.73 -20.23 1.22
C ALA A 84 -5.08 -20.91 0.90
N PRO A 85 -5.73 -21.69 1.81
CA PRO A 85 -7.02 -22.30 1.49
C PRO A 85 -8.13 -21.26 1.26
N PHE A 86 -8.11 -20.13 1.97
CA PHE A 86 -9.08 -19.04 1.76
C PHE A 86 -8.81 -18.31 0.44
N TYR A 87 -7.54 -18.12 0.10
CA TYR A 87 -7.13 -17.54 -1.18
C TYR A 87 -7.45 -18.47 -2.36
N ALA A 88 -7.39 -19.80 -2.17
CA ALA A 88 -7.82 -20.75 -3.19
C ALA A 88 -9.34 -20.67 -3.47
N LEU A 89 -10.15 -20.35 -2.45
CA LEU A 89 -11.60 -20.17 -2.59
C LEU A 89 -11.97 -18.81 -3.21
N TRP A 90 -11.18 -17.78 -2.92
CA TRP A 90 -11.33 -16.44 -3.48
C TRP A 90 -9.94 -15.91 -3.89
N PRO A 91 -9.46 -16.24 -5.11
CA PRO A 91 -8.12 -15.92 -5.57
C PRO A 91 -8.02 -14.46 -5.96
N ASP A 92 -8.09 -13.59 -4.97
CA ASP A 92 -8.12 -12.14 -5.14
C ASP A 92 -7.50 -11.45 -3.91
N PRO A 93 -6.60 -10.46 -4.09
CA PRO A 93 -5.99 -9.72 -2.98
C PRO A 93 -6.99 -9.11 -2.00
N ARG A 94 -8.22 -8.78 -2.42
CA ARG A 94 -9.29 -8.26 -1.55
C ARG A 94 -9.62 -9.22 -0.41
N MET A 95 -9.48 -10.53 -0.62
CA MET A 95 -9.67 -11.54 0.44
C MET A 95 -8.75 -11.26 1.63
N LEU A 96 -7.48 -10.95 1.37
CA LEU A 96 -6.48 -10.67 2.39
C LEU A 96 -6.78 -9.37 3.12
N LEU A 97 -7.15 -8.32 2.40
CA LEU A 97 -7.52 -7.02 2.98
C LEU A 97 -8.72 -7.13 3.93
N VAL A 98 -9.78 -7.83 3.49
CA VAL A 98 -10.98 -8.07 4.31
C VAL A 98 -10.65 -8.94 5.51
N ALA A 99 -9.85 -10.00 5.33
CA ALA A 99 -9.44 -10.88 6.42
C ALA A 99 -8.61 -10.13 7.49
N GLN A 100 -7.67 -9.28 7.08
CA GLN A 100 -6.87 -8.46 7.99
C GLN A 100 -7.74 -7.47 8.78
N ALA A 101 -8.64 -6.74 8.11
CA ALA A 101 -9.54 -5.81 8.79
C ALA A 101 -10.47 -6.53 9.79
N ALA A 102 -10.98 -7.70 9.42
CA ALA A 102 -11.80 -8.53 10.31
C ALA A 102 -11.00 -9.04 11.52
N LEU A 103 -9.78 -9.56 11.32
CA LEU A 103 -8.91 -10.03 12.40
C LEU A 103 -8.53 -8.89 13.36
N PHE A 104 -8.21 -7.71 12.82
CA PHE A 104 -8.00 -6.51 13.61
C PHE A 104 -9.23 -6.19 14.47
N ALA A 105 -10.42 -6.09 13.87
CA ALA A 105 -11.64 -5.81 14.63
C ALA A 105 -11.91 -6.87 15.71
N LEU A 106 -11.72 -8.16 15.40
CA LEU A 106 -11.86 -9.26 16.37
C LEU A 106 -10.86 -9.17 17.53
N GLY A 107 -9.72 -8.48 17.36
CA GLY A 107 -8.76 -8.15 18.42
C GLY A 107 -9.35 -7.32 19.56
N ALA A 108 -10.48 -6.63 19.34
CA ALA A 108 -11.19 -5.94 20.41
C ALA A 108 -11.86 -6.90 21.42
N ILE A 109 -12.16 -8.14 21.04
CA ILE A 109 -12.79 -9.14 21.92
C ILE A 109 -11.88 -9.47 23.13
N PRO A 110 -10.61 -9.90 22.96
CA PRO A 110 -9.71 -10.12 24.10
C PRO A 110 -9.48 -8.85 24.92
N VAL A 111 -9.42 -7.67 24.28
CA VAL A 111 -9.29 -6.39 24.98
C VAL A 111 -10.48 -6.12 25.91
N TYR A 112 -11.70 -6.27 25.39
CA TYR A 112 -12.94 -6.10 26.15
C TYR A 112 -13.00 -7.07 27.33
N ARG A 113 -12.69 -8.36 27.09
CA ARG A 113 -12.70 -9.40 28.13
C ARG A 113 -11.67 -9.13 29.23
N LEU A 114 -10.46 -8.77 28.85
CA LEU A 114 -9.38 -8.47 29.78
C LEU A 114 -9.71 -7.24 30.64
N ALA A 115 -10.17 -6.16 30.03
CA ALA A 115 -10.60 -4.96 30.74
C ALA A 115 -11.79 -5.24 31.67
N TRP A 116 -12.78 -6.03 31.23
CA TRP A 116 -13.88 -6.46 32.07
C TRP A 116 -13.40 -7.19 33.34
N ARG A 117 -12.56 -8.21 33.18
CA ARG A 117 -12.06 -9.02 34.31
C ARG A 117 -11.21 -8.21 35.27
N ARG A 118 -10.36 -7.30 34.76
CA ARG A 118 -9.40 -6.56 35.59
C ARG A 118 -9.96 -5.28 36.23
N LEU A 119 -10.98 -4.66 35.65
CA LEU A 119 -11.44 -3.32 36.05
C LEU A 119 -12.91 -3.25 36.43
N ASP A 120 -13.81 -3.87 35.65
CA ASP A 120 -15.26 -3.71 35.85
C ASP A 120 -15.81 -4.77 36.82
N ALA A 121 -15.53 -6.06 36.56
CA ALA A 121 -16.09 -7.19 37.32
C ALA A 121 -15.76 -7.19 38.84
N PRO A 122 -14.54 -6.83 39.30
CA PRO A 122 -14.20 -6.93 40.72
C PRO A 122 -14.94 -5.93 41.63
N TYR A 123 -15.58 -4.90 41.06
CA TYR A 123 -16.17 -3.79 41.81
C TYR A 123 -17.63 -3.51 41.42
N SER A 124 -18.21 -4.35 40.57
CA SER A 124 -19.58 -4.23 40.15
C SER A 124 -20.50 -5.09 41.03
N GLY A 125 -21.44 -4.45 41.73
CA GLY A 125 -22.60 -5.15 42.28
C GLY A 125 -23.55 -5.67 41.18
N GLU A 126 -24.81 -5.92 41.50
CA GLU A 126 -25.81 -6.56 40.63
C GLU A 126 -26.10 -5.85 39.28
N ARG A 127 -25.58 -4.63 39.05
CA ARG A 127 -25.70 -3.87 37.78
C ARG A 127 -24.34 -3.37 37.27
N ALA A 128 -23.45 -4.31 36.98
CA ALA A 128 -22.16 -4.06 36.35
C ALA A 128 -22.31 -3.41 34.97
N MET A 129 -21.93 -2.13 34.83
CA MET A 129 -21.81 -1.49 33.52
C MET A 129 -20.37 -1.69 32.99
N PRO A 130 -20.19 -2.20 31.75
CA PRO A 130 -18.86 -2.49 31.17
C PRO A 130 -18.11 -1.22 30.74
N TYR A 131 -17.96 -0.24 31.63
CA TYR A 131 -17.39 1.05 31.29
C TYR A 131 -15.94 0.93 30.82
N ALA A 132 -15.09 0.29 31.62
CA ALA A 132 -13.68 0.16 31.26
C ALA A 132 -13.52 -0.72 30.02
N ALA A 133 -14.27 -1.82 29.92
CA ALA A 133 -14.27 -2.70 28.75
C ALA A 133 -14.62 -1.97 27.45
N ARG A 134 -15.65 -1.10 27.48
CA ARG A 134 -16.03 -0.25 26.33
C ARG A 134 -14.95 0.79 26.01
N CYS A 135 -14.39 1.46 27.02
CA CYS A 135 -13.33 2.44 26.81
C CYS A 135 -12.07 1.83 26.17
N LEU A 136 -11.61 0.67 26.67
CA LEU A 136 -10.42 0.02 26.11
C LEU A 136 -10.67 -0.55 24.71
N THR A 137 -11.89 -1.01 24.44
CA THR A 137 -12.31 -1.39 23.09
C THR A 137 -12.17 -0.23 22.12
N LEU A 138 -12.67 0.96 22.50
CA LEU A 138 -12.51 2.17 21.68
C LEU A 138 -11.06 2.59 21.54
N ILE A 139 -10.27 2.56 22.62
CA ILE A 139 -8.83 2.89 22.55
C ILE A 139 -8.12 1.99 21.55
N TYR A 140 -8.41 0.69 21.54
CA TYR A 140 -7.81 -0.25 20.59
C TYR A 140 -8.27 0.00 19.14
N LEU A 141 -9.60 0.07 18.92
CA LEU A 141 -10.15 0.19 17.56
C LEU A 141 -9.87 1.56 16.90
N LEU A 142 -9.70 2.60 17.72
CA LEU A 142 -9.34 3.95 17.28
C LEU A 142 -7.83 4.22 17.40
N TYR A 143 -7.01 3.23 17.72
CA TYR A 143 -5.58 3.49 17.88
C TYR A 143 -4.96 3.86 16.51
N PRO A 144 -4.34 5.04 16.36
CA PRO A 144 -3.98 5.58 15.04
C PRO A 144 -3.03 4.65 14.28
N THR A 145 -1.97 4.17 14.93
CA THR A 145 -1.00 3.25 14.30
C THR A 145 -1.60 1.89 13.97
N ALA A 146 -2.63 1.45 14.69
CA ALA A 146 -3.28 0.19 14.39
C ALA A 146 -4.21 0.33 13.18
N GLN A 147 -4.92 1.46 13.05
CA GLN A 147 -5.74 1.76 11.89
C GLN A 147 -4.90 1.96 10.63
N THR A 148 -3.82 2.75 10.69
CA THR A 148 -2.91 2.93 9.55
C THR A 148 -2.28 1.61 9.12
N SER A 149 -1.92 0.73 10.06
CA SER A 149 -1.41 -0.61 9.74
C SER A 149 -2.41 -1.49 8.97
N VAL A 150 -3.72 -1.31 9.19
CA VAL A 150 -4.76 -2.01 8.42
C VAL A 150 -4.93 -1.39 7.03
N LEU A 151 -4.85 -0.06 6.94
CA LEU A 151 -5.06 0.71 5.70
C LEU A 151 -3.83 0.72 4.78
N PHE A 152 -2.63 0.48 5.32
CA PHE A 152 -1.39 0.47 4.54
C PHE A 152 -1.39 -0.66 3.53
N ASP A 153 -1.40 -1.91 3.99
CA ASP A 153 -1.60 -3.10 3.16
C ASP A 153 -1.65 -4.37 4.01
N PHE A 154 -1.94 -5.53 3.40
CA PHE A 154 -1.88 -6.81 4.11
C PHE A 154 -0.47 -7.10 4.64
N HIS A 155 -0.32 -7.30 5.95
CA HIS A 155 0.96 -7.56 6.58
C HIS A 155 0.83 -8.52 7.76
N ALA A 156 1.81 -9.41 7.90
CA ALA A 156 1.88 -10.36 9.00
C ALA A 156 1.90 -9.69 10.40
N ASP A 157 2.47 -8.49 10.51
CA ASP A 157 2.47 -7.68 11.73
C ASP A 157 1.06 -7.35 12.22
N THR A 158 0.24 -6.85 11.30
CA THR A 158 -1.15 -6.48 11.55
C THR A 158 -1.99 -7.70 11.92
N VAL A 159 -1.71 -8.86 11.32
CA VAL A 159 -2.34 -10.16 11.67
C VAL A 159 -1.87 -10.67 13.04
N ALA A 160 -0.59 -10.51 13.38
CA ALA A 160 -0.02 -10.97 14.64
C ALA A 160 -0.50 -10.16 15.85
N ALA A 161 -0.79 -8.87 15.69
CA ALA A 161 -1.26 -8.01 16.77
C ALA A 161 -2.52 -8.55 17.51
N PRO A 162 -3.63 -8.93 16.85
CA PRO A 162 -4.79 -9.53 17.52
C PRO A 162 -4.49 -10.92 18.09
N LEU A 163 -3.57 -11.70 17.50
CA LEU A 163 -3.14 -12.99 18.05
C LEU A 163 -2.38 -12.81 19.37
N ILE A 164 -1.55 -11.77 19.49
CA ILE A 164 -0.90 -11.40 20.74
C ILE A 164 -1.94 -11.01 21.80
N LEU A 165 -2.96 -10.23 21.44
CA LEU A 165 -4.04 -9.89 22.36
C LEU A 165 -4.81 -11.13 22.85
N LEU A 166 -5.11 -12.09 21.97
CA LEU A 166 -5.70 -13.38 22.36
C LEU A 166 -4.78 -14.20 23.27
N ALA A 167 -3.47 -14.16 23.04
CA ALA A 167 -2.50 -14.78 23.93
C ALA A 167 -2.52 -14.11 25.32
N LEU A 168 -2.50 -12.78 25.39
CA LEU A 168 -2.59 -12.04 26.66
C LEU A 168 -3.91 -12.31 27.40
N ASP A 169 -5.05 -12.39 26.70
CA ASP A 169 -6.34 -12.77 27.28
C ASP A 169 -6.31 -14.20 27.85
N ALA A 170 -5.72 -15.15 27.12
CA ALA A 170 -5.58 -16.54 27.57
C ALA A 170 -4.60 -16.71 28.74
N LEU A 171 -3.52 -15.92 28.75
CA LEU A 171 -2.55 -15.85 29.84
C LEU A 171 -3.22 -15.35 31.13
N ASP A 172 -4.05 -14.31 31.03
CA ASP A 172 -4.75 -13.71 32.16
C ASP A 172 -5.69 -14.69 32.86
N VAL A 173 -6.43 -15.51 32.10
CA VAL A 173 -7.28 -16.59 32.64
C VAL A 173 -6.52 -17.90 32.88
N ARG A 174 -5.19 -17.91 32.72
CA ARG A 174 -4.31 -19.08 32.92
C ARG A 174 -4.71 -20.29 32.07
N SER A 175 -5.29 -20.05 30.89
CA SER A 175 -5.64 -21.11 29.94
C SER A 175 -4.42 -21.47 29.10
N TRP A 176 -3.51 -22.27 29.66
CA TRP A 176 -2.20 -22.57 29.06
C TRP A 176 -2.28 -23.15 27.64
N ARG A 177 -3.29 -23.97 27.35
CA ARG A 177 -3.51 -24.52 26.00
C ARG A 177 -3.83 -23.42 24.99
N ARG A 178 -4.74 -22.49 25.34
CA ARG A 178 -5.10 -21.35 24.48
C ARG A 178 -3.94 -20.38 24.36
N PHE A 179 -3.24 -20.12 25.46
CA PHE A 179 -2.05 -19.27 25.45
C PHE A 179 -0.99 -19.82 24.50
N ALA A 180 -0.62 -21.10 24.64
CA ALA A 180 0.34 -21.74 23.74
C ALA A 180 -0.11 -21.71 22.27
N LEU A 181 -1.39 -21.97 21.99
CA LEU A 181 -1.95 -21.89 20.63
C LEU A 181 -1.78 -20.49 20.03
N TRP A 182 -2.26 -19.45 20.73
CA TRP A 182 -2.22 -18.08 20.21
C TRP A 182 -0.80 -17.55 20.11
N THR A 183 0.08 -17.89 21.05
CA THR A 183 1.51 -17.57 20.96
C THR A 183 2.17 -18.27 19.77
N ALA A 184 1.89 -19.56 19.53
CA ALA A 184 2.44 -20.28 18.38
C ALA A 184 1.95 -19.67 17.05
N LEU A 185 0.67 -19.33 16.94
CA LEU A 185 0.13 -18.64 15.77
C LEU A 185 0.77 -17.27 15.57
N ALA A 186 0.93 -16.47 16.63
CA ALA A 186 1.61 -15.18 16.56
C ALA A 186 3.07 -15.31 16.11
N LEU A 187 3.83 -16.27 16.68
CA LEU A 187 5.21 -16.56 16.28
C LEU A 187 5.31 -16.94 14.80
N SER A 188 4.35 -17.71 14.29
CA SER A 188 4.35 -18.15 12.89
C SER A 188 4.17 -17.01 11.90
N MET A 189 3.65 -15.86 12.31
CA MET A 189 3.39 -14.74 11.40
C MET A 189 4.67 -14.06 10.94
N LYS A 190 5.66 -13.85 11.81
CA LYS A 190 6.91 -13.16 11.42
C LYS A 190 8.02 -13.47 12.41
N PHE A 191 9.27 -13.64 11.93
CA PHE A 191 10.35 -14.11 12.81
C PHE A 191 10.58 -13.23 14.04
N TYR A 192 10.53 -11.90 13.89
CA TYR A 192 10.83 -10.97 14.99
C TYR A 192 9.71 -10.85 16.02
N VAL A 193 8.53 -11.44 15.79
CA VAL A 193 7.50 -11.61 16.84
C VAL A 193 8.06 -12.42 18.02
N ALA A 194 9.09 -13.25 17.78
CA ALA A 194 9.86 -13.91 18.82
C ALA A 194 10.34 -12.97 19.92
N ALA A 195 10.84 -11.77 19.57
CA ALA A 195 11.33 -10.80 20.54
C ALA A 195 10.20 -10.29 21.46
N LEU A 196 9.00 -10.10 20.92
CA LEU A 196 7.82 -9.68 21.68
C LEU A 196 7.37 -10.79 22.64
N VAL A 197 7.39 -12.05 22.19
CA VAL A 197 7.06 -13.22 23.03
C VAL A 197 8.08 -13.41 24.15
N VAL A 198 9.36 -13.21 23.86
CA VAL A 198 10.42 -13.14 24.88
C VAL A 198 10.10 -12.05 25.90
N GLY A 199 9.73 -10.85 25.43
CA GLY A 199 9.31 -9.75 26.29
C GLY A 199 8.13 -10.10 27.19
N ILE A 200 7.07 -10.71 26.65
CA ILE A 200 5.92 -11.21 27.43
C ILE A 200 6.42 -12.18 28.52
N GLY A 201 7.24 -13.16 28.13
CA GLY A 201 7.80 -14.14 29.06
C GLY A 201 8.62 -13.52 30.17
N VAL A 202 9.48 -12.54 29.87
CA VAL A 202 10.27 -11.79 30.85
C VAL A 202 9.38 -11.02 31.81
N VAL A 203 8.34 -10.35 31.30
CA VAL A 203 7.41 -9.61 32.15
C VAL A 203 6.73 -10.54 33.16
N VAL A 204 6.22 -11.68 32.68
CA VAL A 204 5.56 -12.69 33.51
C VAL A 204 6.55 -13.35 34.49
N TRP A 205 7.79 -13.58 34.05
CA TRP A 205 8.80 -14.23 34.88
C TRP A 205 9.23 -13.36 36.06
N LEU A 206 9.41 -12.06 35.84
CA LEU A 206 9.96 -11.15 36.84
C LEU A 206 8.88 -10.56 37.77
N TRP A 207 7.69 -10.23 37.22
CA TRP A 207 6.70 -9.44 37.95
C TRP A 207 5.35 -10.13 38.18
N GLU A 208 5.08 -11.26 37.54
CA GLU A 208 3.84 -12.03 37.78
C GLU A 208 4.11 -13.27 38.64
N GLU A 209 3.07 -13.82 39.25
CA GLU A 209 3.17 -15.00 40.11
C GLU A 209 3.55 -16.27 39.32
N GLN A 210 3.19 -16.34 38.03
CA GLN A 210 3.38 -17.53 37.19
C GLN A 210 4.80 -17.58 36.59
N ARG A 211 5.82 -17.47 37.44
CA ARG A 211 7.23 -17.37 37.04
C ARG A 211 7.69 -18.48 36.09
N ARG A 212 7.24 -19.72 36.33
CA ARG A 212 7.56 -20.87 35.46
C ARG A 212 6.99 -20.70 34.05
N ALA A 213 5.75 -20.20 33.94
CA ALA A 213 5.15 -19.94 32.64
C ALA A 213 5.88 -18.81 31.91
N GLY A 214 6.28 -17.76 32.64
CA GLY A 214 7.13 -16.69 32.09
C GLY A 214 8.44 -17.22 31.53
N MET A 215 9.21 -17.98 32.32
CA MET A 215 10.46 -18.61 31.90
C MET A 215 10.29 -19.50 30.66
N LEU A 216 9.26 -20.35 30.63
CA LEU A 216 8.97 -21.21 29.47
C LEU A 216 8.60 -20.41 28.22
N THR A 217 7.87 -19.31 28.38
CA THR A 217 7.50 -18.40 27.28
C THR A 217 8.73 -17.69 26.73
N THR A 218 9.60 -17.20 27.61
CA THR A 218 10.90 -16.61 27.23
C THR A 218 11.75 -17.61 26.45
N LEU A 219 11.86 -18.84 26.95
CA LEU A 219 12.62 -19.89 26.29
C LEU A 219 12.00 -20.26 24.93
N ALA A 220 10.68 -20.41 24.85
CA ALA A 220 10.00 -20.74 23.61
C ALA A 220 10.18 -19.66 22.54
N GLY A 221 10.02 -18.38 22.91
CA GLY A 221 10.28 -17.25 22.02
C GLY A 221 11.74 -17.21 21.54
N GLY A 222 12.69 -17.39 22.46
CA GLY A 222 14.12 -17.42 22.12
C GLY A 222 14.50 -18.58 21.19
N VAL A 223 14.01 -19.80 21.47
CA VAL A 223 14.25 -20.99 20.65
C VAL A 223 13.63 -20.82 19.27
N TYR A 224 12.39 -20.35 19.18
CA TYR A 224 11.76 -20.10 17.88
C TYR A 224 12.49 -19.00 17.10
N GLY A 225 12.86 -17.89 17.76
CA GLY A 225 13.62 -16.81 17.12
C GLY A 225 14.95 -17.31 16.55
N ALA A 226 15.68 -18.13 17.32
CA ALA A 226 16.92 -18.77 16.87
C ALA A 226 16.68 -19.74 15.70
N LEU A 227 15.64 -20.59 15.78
CA LEU A 227 15.27 -21.50 14.70
C LEU A 227 14.90 -20.74 13.42
N ALA A 228 14.06 -19.71 13.53
CA ALA A 228 13.64 -18.89 12.41
C ALA A 228 14.84 -18.21 11.75
N PHE A 229 15.71 -17.58 12.54
CA PHE A 229 16.83 -16.80 12.05
C PHE A 229 17.99 -17.65 11.51
N PHE A 230 18.39 -18.70 12.22
CA PHE A 230 19.58 -19.50 11.89
C PHE A 230 19.29 -20.76 11.08
N VAL A 231 18.03 -21.21 11.01
CA VAL A 231 17.67 -22.45 10.30
C VAL A 231 16.70 -22.16 9.16
N ILE A 232 15.52 -21.59 9.46
CA ILE A 232 14.49 -21.40 8.42
C ILE A 232 14.96 -20.43 7.34
N ARG A 233 15.44 -19.23 7.71
CA ARG A 233 15.93 -18.27 6.72
C ARG A 233 17.00 -18.85 5.79
N PRO A 234 18.11 -19.45 6.29
CA PRO A 234 19.13 -20.04 5.40
C PRO A 234 18.61 -21.20 4.54
N LEU A 235 17.71 -22.05 5.04
CA LEU A 235 17.13 -23.15 4.26
C LEU A 235 16.38 -22.65 3.02
N PHE A 236 15.70 -21.50 3.12
CA PHE A 236 14.99 -20.90 2.00
C PHE A 236 15.83 -19.89 1.21
N ALA A 237 16.88 -19.31 1.81
CA ALA A 237 17.78 -18.38 1.15
C ALA A 237 18.85 -19.06 0.28
N THR A 238 19.23 -20.30 0.57
CA THR A 238 20.16 -21.06 -0.29
C THR A 238 19.60 -21.35 -1.69
N GLN A 239 18.27 -21.25 -1.87
CA GLN A 239 17.61 -21.26 -3.18
C GLN A 239 17.62 -19.87 -3.86
N SER A 240 18.13 -18.84 -3.19
CA SER A 240 18.11 -17.43 -3.58
C SER A 240 19.48 -16.80 -3.26
N ALA A 241 20.52 -17.26 -3.99
CA ALA A 241 21.93 -16.82 -3.99
C ALA A 241 22.38 -15.87 -2.83
N GLY A 242 22.98 -16.45 -1.78
CA GLY A 242 23.71 -15.71 -0.73
C GLY A 242 23.97 -16.53 0.53
N GLY A 243 25.12 -16.32 1.20
CA GLY A 243 25.46 -17.01 2.46
C GLY A 243 24.77 -16.40 3.69
N ALA A 244 24.54 -17.16 4.77
CA ALA A 244 23.81 -16.67 5.96
C ALA A 244 24.44 -15.44 6.65
N ALA A 245 25.78 -15.34 6.65
CA ALA A 245 26.51 -14.19 7.20
C ALA A 245 26.34 -12.93 6.33
N GLU A 246 26.32 -13.11 5.02
CA GLU A 246 26.10 -12.06 4.03
C GLU A 246 24.65 -11.55 4.09
N ILE A 247 23.67 -12.45 4.20
CA ILE A 247 22.25 -12.12 4.40
C ILE A 247 22.03 -11.31 5.69
N THR A 248 22.76 -11.65 6.77
CA THR A 248 22.66 -10.93 8.05
C THR A 248 23.35 -9.57 8.01
N GLY A 249 24.56 -9.51 7.44
CA GLY A 249 25.30 -8.27 7.23
C GLY A 249 24.52 -7.30 6.36
N ASN A 250 23.92 -7.79 5.27
CA ASN A 250 23.07 -7.01 4.38
C ASN A 250 21.83 -6.50 5.10
N TYR A 251 21.17 -7.31 5.94
CA TYR A 251 19.99 -6.85 6.70
C TYR A 251 20.32 -5.71 7.67
N LEU A 252 21.41 -5.83 8.44
CA LEU A 252 21.81 -4.78 9.39
C LEU A 252 22.30 -3.52 8.65
N ALA A 253 23.09 -3.68 7.59
CA ALA A 253 23.51 -2.55 6.76
C ALA A 253 22.32 -1.83 6.12
N TYR A 254 21.34 -2.59 5.63
CA TYR A 254 20.15 -2.05 4.97
C TYR A 254 19.27 -1.21 5.91
N TYR A 255 19.05 -1.65 7.16
CA TYR A 255 18.18 -0.93 8.10
C TYR A 255 18.91 0.00 9.07
N PHE A 256 20.22 -0.14 9.24
CA PHE A 256 20.99 0.59 10.26
C PHE A 256 22.35 1.10 9.76
N GLY A 257 22.64 1.01 8.47
CA GLY A 257 23.92 1.45 7.89
C GLY A 257 24.14 2.96 7.95
N ALA A 258 23.05 3.74 7.84
CA ALA A 258 23.11 5.19 7.78
C ALA A 258 22.74 5.91 9.11
N ILE A 259 23.02 5.31 10.27
CA ILE A 259 22.64 5.87 11.60
C ILE A 259 23.07 7.34 11.80
N HIS A 260 24.13 7.79 11.14
CA HIS A 260 24.60 9.17 11.20
C HIS A 260 23.59 10.19 10.65
N GLU A 261 22.64 9.77 9.81
CA GLU A 261 21.56 10.61 9.25
C GLU A 261 20.39 10.81 10.20
N ILE A 262 20.32 10.07 11.31
CA ILE A 262 19.23 10.18 12.30
C ILE A 262 19.11 11.61 12.84
N ALA A 263 20.22 12.34 12.98
CA ALA A 263 20.21 13.71 13.48
C ALA A 263 19.37 14.65 12.60
N ALA A 264 19.39 14.45 11.27
CA ALA A 264 18.63 15.26 10.33
C ALA A 264 17.11 14.97 10.37
N THR A 265 16.73 13.76 10.78
CA THR A 265 15.32 13.29 10.84
C THR A 265 14.80 13.14 12.27
N LEU A 266 15.53 13.65 13.26
CA LEU A 266 15.18 13.52 14.68
C LEU A 266 13.81 14.12 15.03
N PRO A 267 13.44 15.34 14.56
CA PRO A 267 12.12 15.90 14.83
C PRO A 267 10.98 15.00 14.34
N ASP A 268 11.10 14.45 13.14
CA ASP A 268 10.08 13.56 12.55
C ASP A 268 9.97 12.25 13.32
N ARG A 269 11.11 11.67 13.74
CA ARG A 269 11.13 10.45 14.58
C ARG A 269 10.50 10.71 15.95
N LEU A 270 10.75 11.86 16.55
CA LEU A 270 10.10 12.25 17.82
C LEU A 270 8.60 12.46 17.66
N LEU A 271 8.16 13.08 16.56
CA LEU A 271 6.74 13.21 16.25
C LEU A 271 6.08 11.84 16.08
N ASN A 272 6.74 10.93 15.36
CA ASN A 272 6.28 9.55 15.22
C ASN A 272 6.16 8.84 16.57
N ALA A 273 7.14 8.99 17.46
CA ALA A 273 7.05 8.46 18.82
C ALA A 273 5.85 9.05 19.59
N VAL A 274 5.57 10.35 19.45
CA VAL A 274 4.38 10.98 20.05
C VAL A 274 3.09 10.38 19.48
N VAL A 275 3.00 10.12 18.18
CA VAL A 275 1.82 9.48 17.57
C VAL A 275 1.67 8.03 18.04
N VAL A 276 2.76 7.29 18.14
CA VAL A 276 2.77 5.88 18.56
C VAL A 276 2.38 5.74 20.04
N PHE A 277 2.96 6.53 20.95
CA PHE A 277 2.79 6.34 22.39
C PHE A 277 1.77 7.30 23.02
N GLY A 278 1.69 8.54 22.52
CA GLY A 278 0.90 9.63 23.08
C GLY A 278 -0.58 9.33 23.34
N PRO A 279 -1.33 8.67 22.42
CA PRO A 279 -2.76 8.40 22.60
C PRO A 279 -3.12 7.72 23.92
N ALA A 280 -2.28 6.81 24.39
CA ALA A 280 -2.49 6.02 25.60
C ALA A 280 -1.58 6.41 26.79
N LEU A 281 -0.55 7.24 26.58
CA LEU A 281 0.56 7.42 27.52
C LEU A 281 0.12 7.86 28.92
N LEU A 282 -0.93 8.70 29.03
CA LEU A 282 -1.45 9.21 30.29
C LEU A 282 -1.70 8.11 31.33
N VAL A 283 -2.31 7.01 30.88
CA VAL A 283 -2.64 5.86 31.72
C VAL A 283 -1.60 4.74 31.55
N ALA A 284 -1.13 4.49 30.32
CA ALA A 284 -0.22 3.41 29.99
C ALA A 284 1.12 3.48 30.73
N TRP A 285 1.65 4.68 31.03
CA TRP A 285 2.92 4.80 31.74
C TRP A 285 2.87 4.15 33.15
N ARG A 286 1.70 4.09 33.79
CA ARG A 286 1.54 3.43 35.09
C ARG A 286 1.60 1.91 34.99
N GLY A 287 1.33 1.36 33.80
CA GLY A 287 1.52 -0.04 33.44
C GLY A 287 2.82 -0.30 32.68
N TRP A 288 3.87 0.50 32.91
CA TRP A 288 5.13 0.49 32.15
C TRP A 288 5.75 -0.90 31.90
N ARG A 289 5.53 -1.87 32.79
CA ARG A 289 6.03 -3.25 32.63
C ARG A 289 5.57 -3.86 31.31
N TRP A 290 4.32 -3.59 30.93
CA TRP A 290 3.73 -4.07 29.69
C TRP A 290 4.14 -3.26 28.46
N LEU A 291 4.87 -2.15 28.62
CA LEU A 291 5.52 -1.47 27.49
C LEU A 291 6.81 -2.18 27.08
N LEU A 292 7.48 -2.88 28.01
CA LEU A 292 8.78 -3.53 27.77
C LEU A 292 8.79 -4.49 26.57
N PRO A 293 7.75 -5.31 26.30
CA PRO A 293 7.78 -6.19 25.13
C PRO A 293 7.77 -5.41 23.81
N GLY A 294 7.02 -4.30 23.72
CA GLY A 294 6.88 -3.52 22.48
C GLY A 294 7.96 -2.46 22.27
N LEU A 295 8.62 -1.99 23.35
CA LEU A 295 9.61 -0.91 23.29
C LEU A 295 10.84 -1.23 22.41
N PRO A 296 11.46 -2.42 22.46
CA PRO A 296 12.58 -2.75 21.59
C PRO A 296 12.23 -2.67 20.11
N LEU A 297 11.02 -3.13 19.74
CA LEU A 297 10.55 -3.04 18.36
C LEU A 297 10.32 -1.59 17.95
N ALA A 298 9.60 -0.81 18.76
CA ALA A 298 9.36 0.60 18.48
C ALA A 298 10.68 1.39 18.39
N GLY A 299 11.62 1.12 19.29
CA GLY A 299 12.95 1.73 19.28
C GLY A 299 13.73 1.37 18.01
N ALA A 300 13.72 0.10 17.60
CA ALA A 300 14.36 -0.35 16.36
C ALA A 300 13.78 0.36 15.13
N MET A 301 12.46 0.56 15.07
CA MET A 301 11.82 1.30 13.97
C MET A 301 12.20 2.79 14.01
N LEU A 302 12.16 3.40 15.19
CA LEU A 302 12.50 4.81 15.38
C LEU A 302 13.96 5.15 15.07
N ILE A 303 14.88 4.19 15.13
CA ILE A 303 16.29 4.38 14.73
C ILE A 303 16.62 3.78 13.36
N SER A 304 15.66 3.14 12.69
CA SER A 304 15.85 2.55 11.38
C SER A 304 16.16 3.64 10.35
N THR A 305 17.17 3.39 9.53
CA THR A 305 17.58 4.21 8.38
C THR A 305 17.34 3.49 7.06
N GLY A 306 16.50 2.45 7.08
CA GLY A 306 16.03 1.81 5.86
C GLY A 306 15.22 2.78 4.97
N PRO A 307 15.11 2.45 3.67
CA PRO A 307 14.49 3.32 2.68
C PRO A 307 13.01 3.59 2.97
N GLY A 308 12.49 4.70 2.43
CA GLY A 308 11.08 5.07 2.52
C GLY A 308 10.63 5.64 3.88
N GLY A 309 11.56 5.96 4.78
CA GLY A 309 11.24 6.50 6.10
C GLY A 309 10.55 5.47 6.99
N ALA A 310 11.16 4.27 7.14
CA ALA A 310 10.61 3.13 7.90
C ALA A 310 10.16 3.44 9.35
N PHE A 311 10.52 4.60 9.90
CA PHE A 311 10.06 5.07 11.20
C PHE A 311 8.65 5.71 11.18
N ASP A 312 8.05 5.94 10.01
CA ASP A 312 6.75 6.59 9.85
C ASP A 312 5.60 5.72 10.41
N TYR A 313 4.72 6.35 11.21
CA TYR A 313 3.61 5.73 11.91
C TYR A 313 2.52 5.19 10.97
N ARG A 314 2.51 5.65 9.71
CA ARG A 314 1.57 5.22 8.69
C ARG A 314 1.85 3.82 8.18
N TYR A 315 3.08 3.32 8.36
CA TYR A 315 3.44 1.94 8.01
C TYR A 315 2.98 0.94 9.07
N HIS A 316 2.94 -0.33 8.67
CA HIS A 316 2.47 -1.47 9.47
C HIS A 316 3.36 -1.83 10.68
N HIS A 317 4.57 -1.29 10.77
CA HIS A 317 5.59 -1.71 11.74
C HIS A 317 5.17 -1.54 13.21
N TYR A 318 4.34 -0.54 13.50
CA TYR A 318 3.87 -0.26 14.86
C TYR A 318 2.62 -1.06 15.27
N ALA A 319 2.05 -1.86 14.37
CA ALA A 319 0.89 -2.73 14.67
C ALA A 319 1.13 -3.58 15.91
N LEU A 320 2.34 -4.14 16.05
CA LEU A 320 2.72 -5.03 17.13
C LEU A 320 3.02 -4.31 18.46
N VAL A 321 3.10 -2.98 18.46
CA VAL A 321 3.25 -2.18 19.68
C VAL A 321 1.88 -1.93 20.32
N ALA A 322 0.81 -1.85 19.52
CA ALA A 322 -0.54 -1.56 19.99
C ALA A 322 -1.08 -2.54 21.07
N PRO A 323 -0.89 -3.88 20.97
CA PRO A 323 -1.31 -4.80 22.03
C PRO A 323 -0.73 -4.48 23.41
N PHE A 324 0.54 -4.04 23.43
CA PHE A 324 1.28 -3.73 24.64
C PHE A 324 0.89 -2.38 25.23
N LEU A 325 0.57 -1.41 24.38
CA LEU A 325 -0.01 -0.13 24.82
C LEU A 325 -1.36 -0.34 25.49
N VAL A 326 -2.23 -1.15 24.86
CA VAL A 326 -3.55 -1.50 25.44
C VAL A 326 -3.40 -2.25 26.77
N MET A 327 -2.51 -3.24 26.83
CA MET A 327 -2.22 -3.99 28.06
C MET A 327 -1.65 -3.09 29.17
N ALA A 328 -0.74 -2.17 28.82
CA ALA A 328 -0.19 -1.19 29.75
C ALA A 328 -1.27 -0.21 30.25
N THR A 329 -2.22 0.20 29.40
CA THR A 329 -3.36 1.02 29.82
C THR A 329 -4.27 0.26 30.79
N ILE A 330 -4.54 -1.02 30.53
CA ILE A 330 -5.33 -1.87 31.44
C ILE A 330 -4.64 -2.01 32.80
N ASP A 331 -3.36 -2.35 32.82
CA ASP A 331 -2.58 -2.49 34.05
C ASP A 331 -2.45 -1.15 34.80
N GLY A 332 -2.21 -0.07 34.08
CA GLY A 332 -2.14 1.29 34.63
C GLY A 332 -3.44 1.72 35.27
N ALA A 333 -4.59 1.52 34.60
CA ALA A 333 -5.90 1.80 35.15
C ALA A 333 -6.21 0.94 36.39
N ALA A 334 -5.82 -0.34 36.38
CA ALA A 334 -6.06 -1.25 37.50
C ALA A 334 -5.27 -0.83 38.75
N ARG A 335 -4.03 -0.36 38.57
CA ARG A 335 -3.24 0.23 39.65
C ARG A 335 -3.90 1.48 40.22
N MET A 336 -4.34 2.40 39.35
CA MET A 336 -5.02 3.63 39.77
C MET A 336 -6.32 3.34 40.53
N GLN A 337 -7.09 2.34 40.08
CA GLN A 337 -8.31 1.88 40.74
C GLN A 337 -8.01 1.38 42.16
N ARG A 338 -6.96 0.57 42.34
CA ARG A 338 -6.55 0.05 43.66
C ARG A 338 -6.04 1.13 44.62
N THR A 339 -5.43 2.19 44.11
CA THR A 339 -4.90 3.30 44.92
C THR A 339 -5.94 4.37 45.26
N THR A 340 -7.16 4.28 44.73
CA THR A 340 -8.23 5.25 45.03
C THR A 340 -8.87 4.89 46.39
N PRO A 341 -8.80 5.75 47.43
CA PRO A 341 -9.39 5.43 48.74
C PRO A 341 -10.90 5.21 48.63
N SER A 342 -11.38 4.07 49.13
CA SER A 342 -12.79 3.70 49.16
C SER A 342 -13.37 3.72 50.59
N LEU A 343 -12.94 4.66 51.43
CA LEU A 343 -13.49 4.84 52.77
C LEU A 343 -14.78 5.69 52.71
N PRO A 344 -15.90 5.24 53.31
CA PRO A 344 -17.09 6.07 53.45
C PRO A 344 -16.81 7.25 54.40
N GLY A 345 -16.91 8.47 53.90
CA GLY A 345 -16.87 9.69 54.72
C GLY A 345 -15.65 10.59 54.56
N GLU A 346 -14.61 10.18 53.82
CA GLU A 346 -13.52 11.11 53.47
C GLU A 346 -13.95 12.08 52.35
N PRO A 347 -13.60 13.37 52.44
CA PRO A 347 -13.87 14.32 51.38
C PRO A 347 -13.20 13.83 50.09
N ARG A 348 -14.00 13.62 49.04
CA ARG A 348 -13.50 13.34 47.69
C ARG A 348 -12.48 14.41 47.33
N HIS A 349 -11.19 14.07 47.36
CA HIS A 349 -10.16 14.95 46.82
C HIS A 349 -10.58 15.31 45.39
N ARG A 350 -10.52 16.60 45.03
CA ARG A 350 -10.72 17.14 43.67
C ARG A 350 -9.60 16.68 42.68
N GLY A 351 -9.06 15.47 42.87
CA GLY A 351 -8.03 14.87 42.04
C GLY A 351 -8.61 14.08 40.86
N ARG A 352 -7.74 13.70 39.92
CA ARG A 352 -8.08 12.86 38.76
C ARG A 352 -8.59 11.49 39.19
N SER A 353 -9.71 11.05 38.63
CA SER A 353 -10.25 9.69 38.85
C SER A 353 -9.79 8.75 37.75
N TRP A 354 -9.54 7.47 38.06
CA TRP A 354 -9.12 6.48 37.05
C TRP A 354 -10.13 6.36 35.90
N ARG A 355 -11.43 6.48 36.18
CA ARG A 355 -12.49 6.50 35.15
C ARG A 355 -12.39 7.74 34.28
N GLY A 356 -12.18 8.91 34.89
CA GLY A 356 -11.99 10.17 34.18
C GLY A 356 -10.76 10.17 33.29
N ASP A 357 -9.62 9.68 33.78
CA ASP A 357 -8.38 9.57 33.01
C ASP A 357 -8.52 8.55 31.87
N LEU A 358 -9.24 7.45 32.08
CA LEU A 358 -9.53 6.48 31.03
C LEU A 358 -10.47 7.06 29.96
N GLY A 359 -11.54 7.76 30.37
CA GLY A 359 -12.43 8.45 29.44
C GLY A 359 -11.72 9.57 28.66
N PHE A 360 -10.82 10.30 29.31
CA PHE A 360 -9.97 11.28 28.64
C PHE A 360 -9.00 10.61 27.65
N THR A 361 -8.46 9.45 27.98
CA THR A 361 -7.61 8.66 27.07
C THR A 361 -8.38 8.22 25.82
N VAL A 362 -9.66 7.84 25.95
CA VAL A 362 -10.54 7.59 24.80
C VAL A 362 -10.67 8.84 23.93
N ALA A 363 -10.92 10.01 24.53
CA ALA A 363 -11.05 11.27 23.79
C ALA A 363 -9.76 11.64 23.06
N VAL A 364 -8.59 11.54 23.72
CA VAL A 364 -7.28 11.78 23.08
C VAL A 364 -7.04 10.80 21.94
N THR A 365 -7.30 9.51 22.14
CA THR A 365 -7.14 8.49 21.10
C THR A 365 -8.05 8.77 19.90
N ALA A 366 -9.31 9.13 20.15
CA ALA A 366 -10.26 9.50 19.10
C ALA A 366 -9.82 10.76 18.34
N ILE A 367 -9.25 11.76 19.01
CA ILE A 367 -8.70 12.96 18.36
C ILE A 367 -7.51 12.61 17.48
N PHE A 368 -6.57 11.79 17.96
CA PHE A 368 -5.43 11.34 17.16
C PHE A 368 -5.90 10.54 15.94
N SER A 369 -6.85 9.62 16.12
CA SER A 369 -7.49 8.87 15.03
C SER A 369 -8.11 9.79 13.99
N ALA A 370 -8.96 10.73 14.44
CA ALA A 370 -9.67 11.65 13.56
C ALA A 370 -8.72 12.59 12.81
N LEU A 371 -7.64 13.06 13.43
CA LEU A 371 -6.75 14.05 12.81
C LEU A 371 -5.64 13.42 11.97
N LEU A 372 -5.15 12.23 12.33
CA LEU A 372 -3.95 11.64 11.75
C LEU A 372 -4.22 10.44 10.83
N VAL A 373 -5.42 9.87 10.88
CA VAL A 373 -5.77 8.72 10.04
C VAL A 373 -6.75 9.17 8.96
N ASN A 374 -6.48 8.78 7.71
CA ASN A 374 -7.34 9.09 6.57
C ASN A 374 -8.58 8.17 6.56
N THR A 375 -9.55 8.51 7.41
CA THR A 375 -10.84 7.81 7.59
C THR A 375 -11.99 8.82 7.57
N PRO A 376 -13.25 8.38 7.45
CA PRO A 376 -14.43 9.23 7.60
C PRO A 376 -14.51 10.11 8.85
N LEU A 377 -13.74 9.81 9.90
CA LEU A 377 -13.64 10.65 11.10
C LEU A 377 -12.78 11.90 10.88
N ASN A 378 -11.95 11.92 9.85
CA ASN A 378 -11.10 13.04 9.49
C ASN A 378 -11.89 14.11 8.73
N PRO A 379 -11.88 15.39 9.17
CA PRO A 379 -12.58 16.46 8.47
C PRO A 379 -12.18 16.62 7.00
N LEU A 380 -10.93 16.30 6.65
CA LEU A 380 -10.42 16.39 5.27
C LEU A 380 -10.95 15.27 4.36
N PHE A 381 -11.44 14.17 4.94
CA PHE A 381 -11.89 12.99 4.18
C PHE A 381 -13.02 13.33 3.22
N TRP A 382 -14.05 14.02 3.71
CA TRP A 382 -15.25 14.31 2.93
C TRP A 382 -15.08 15.47 1.94
N ILE A 383 -14.04 16.30 2.14
CA ILE A 383 -13.69 17.39 1.23
C ILE A 383 -12.98 16.84 -0.01
N GLY A 384 -12.39 15.65 0.07
CA GLY A 384 -11.62 15.07 -1.04
C GLY A 384 -10.41 15.92 -1.41
N ALA A 385 -9.77 16.53 -0.40
CA ALA A 385 -8.52 17.27 -0.63
C ALA A 385 -7.45 16.32 -1.20
N PRO A 386 -6.49 16.81 -2.01
CA PRO A 386 -5.43 15.96 -2.59
C PRO A 386 -4.75 15.10 -1.52
N GLY A 387 -4.73 13.77 -1.74
CA GLY A 387 -4.19 12.80 -0.78
C GLY A 387 -5.10 12.44 0.40
N TYR A 388 -6.39 12.85 0.38
CA TYR A 388 -7.36 12.56 1.45
C TYR A 388 -8.70 12.03 0.91
N GLY A 389 -9.30 11.11 1.68
CA GLY A 389 -10.63 10.56 1.43
C GLY A 389 -10.82 10.05 0.00
N PHE A 390 -11.88 10.53 -0.65
CA PHE A 390 -12.25 10.13 -2.02
C PHE A 390 -11.40 10.79 -3.11
N ASP A 391 -10.30 11.44 -2.76
CA ASP A 391 -9.30 11.78 -3.76
C ASP A 391 -8.83 10.52 -4.51
N ARG A 392 -8.61 10.67 -5.81
CA ARG A 392 -8.29 9.58 -6.74
C ARG A 392 -6.96 8.88 -6.43
N SER A 393 -6.05 9.55 -5.72
CA SER A 393 -4.78 8.98 -5.29
C SER A 393 -4.88 8.13 -4.01
N VAL A 394 -6.08 8.04 -3.41
CA VAL A 394 -6.29 7.26 -2.17
C VAL A 394 -7.47 6.29 -2.30
N TYR A 395 -8.71 6.73 -2.04
CA TYR A 395 -9.89 5.84 -2.04
C TYR A 395 -10.87 6.17 -3.18
N GLY A 396 -10.62 7.22 -3.96
CA GLY A 396 -11.48 7.63 -5.06
C GLY A 396 -11.36 6.68 -6.23
N VAL A 397 -12.38 5.84 -6.44
CA VAL A 397 -12.51 5.01 -7.65
C VAL A 397 -13.08 5.86 -8.78
N THR A 398 -12.37 5.90 -9.90
CA THR A 398 -12.69 6.68 -11.08
C THR A 398 -13.27 5.80 -12.20
N PRO A 399 -13.95 6.38 -13.21
CA PRO A 399 -14.37 5.64 -14.39
C PRO A 399 -13.22 5.00 -15.18
N ARG A 400 -12.00 5.55 -15.05
CA ARG A 400 -10.78 5.00 -15.66
C ARG A 400 -10.43 3.65 -15.02
N ASP A 401 -10.50 3.54 -13.70
CA ASP A 401 -10.12 2.32 -12.97
C ASP A 401 -10.97 1.10 -13.37
N ALA A 402 -12.27 1.32 -13.58
CA ALA A 402 -13.17 0.30 -14.11
C ALA A 402 -12.75 -0.19 -15.51
N ARG A 403 -12.21 0.72 -16.34
CA ARG A 403 -11.67 0.37 -17.66
C ARG A 403 -10.34 -0.35 -17.58
N LEU A 404 -9.42 0.05 -16.70
CA LEU A 404 -8.20 -0.75 -16.47
C LEU A 404 -8.58 -2.17 -16.03
N ALA A 405 -9.49 -2.32 -15.06
CA ALA A 405 -9.94 -3.64 -14.63
C ALA A 405 -10.55 -4.47 -15.78
N ALA A 406 -11.37 -3.86 -16.63
CA ALA A 406 -11.93 -4.51 -17.82
C ALA A 406 -10.82 -4.90 -18.83
N PHE A 407 -9.86 -4.01 -19.10
CA PHE A 407 -8.73 -4.27 -19.97
C PHE A 407 -7.91 -5.47 -19.49
N LEU A 408 -7.55 -5.48 -18.19
CA LEU A 408 -6.77 -6.56 -17.59
C LEU A 408 -7.49 -7.92 -17.62
N THR A 409 -8.81 -7.93 -17.47
CA THR A 409 -9.58 -9.18 -17.45
C THR A 409 -9.90 -9.72 -18.84
N THR A 410 -9.97 -8.86 -19.86
CA THR A 410 -10.42 -9.25 -21.21
C THR A 410 -9.28 -9.41 -22.22
N ARG A 411 -8.16 -8.69 -22.04
CA ARG A 411 -7.08 -8.61 -23.03
C ARG A 411 -5.77 -9.22 -22.55
N VAL A 412 -5.56 -9.35 -21.23
CA VAL A 412 -4.31 -9.87 -20.68
C VAL A 412 -4.44 -11.36 -20.37
N PRO A 413 -3.56 -12.22 -20.90
CA PRO A 413 -3.60 -13.64 -20.56
C PRO A 413 -3.38 -13.87 -19.06
N PRO A 414 -4.17 -14.78 -18.45
CA PRO A 414 -4.20 -14.94 -17.00
C PRO A 414 -2.87 -15.45 -16.43
N ASP A 415 -2.21 -16.39 -17.10
CA ASP A 415 -1.04 -17.09 -16.56
C ASP A 415 0.30 -16.67 -17.19
N ALA A 416 0.28 -15.86 -18.26
CA ALA A 416 1.49 -15.54 -18.99
C ALA A 416 2.45 -14.67 -18.16
N PRO A 417 3.77 -14.91 -18.24
CA PRO A 417 4.75 -14.09 -17.53
C PRO A 417 4.76 -12.67 -18.11
N LEU A 418 4.72 -11.67 -17.24
CA LEU A 418 4.67 -10.27 -17.68
C LEU A 418 5.41 -9.29 -16.79
N ALA A 419 5.66 -8.09 -17.33
CA ALA A 419 6.05 -6.91 -16.56
C ALA A 419 4.93 -5.86 -16.62
N ALA A 420 4.62 -5.15 -15.54
CA ALA A 420 3.57 -4.11 -15.55
C ALA A 420 3.92 -2.91 -14.67
N SER A 421 3.20 -1.79 -14.81
CA SER A 421 3.27 -0.68 -13.85
C SER A 421 2.93 -1.16 -12.43
N THR A 422 3.51 -0.56 -11.39
CA THR A 422 3.42 -1.07 -10.00
C THR A 422 2.00 -1.28 -9.50
N PHE A 423 1.06 -0.39 -9.82
CA PHE A 423 -0.34 -0.54 -9.40
C PHE A 423 -1.10 -1.55 -10.27
N VAL A 424 -0.79 -1.63 -11.56
CA VAL A 424 -1.36 -2.62 -12.48
C VAL A 424 -0.93 -4.04 -12.09
N ALA A 425 0.34 -4.23 -11.76
CA ALA A 425 0.93 -5.51 -11.38
C ALA A 425 0.22 -6.15 -10.18
N THR A 426 -0.24 -5.36 -9.20
CA THR A 426 -0.98 -5.84 -8.02
C THR A 426 -2.29 -6.55 -8.37
N HIS A 427 -2.91 -6.20 -9.51
CA HIS A 427 -4.12 -6.86 -10.01
C HIS A 427 -3.83 -8.13 -10.84
N LEU A 428 -2.54 -8.41 -11.08
CA LEU A 428 -2.06 -9.49 -11.93
C LEU A 428 -1.23 -10.52 -11.15
N VAL A 429 -1.30 -10.51 -9.81
CA VAL A 429 -0.41 -11.28 -8.92
C VAL A 429 -0.62 -12.79 -8.94
N ASN A 430 -1.74 -13.28 -9.47
CA ASN A 430 -2.05 -14.71 -9.53
C ASN A 430 -1.34 -15.39 -10.71
N ARG A 431 -0.03 -15.20 -10.81
CA ARG A 431 0.83 -15.80 -11.84
C ARG A 431 2.22 -16.10 -11.29
N GLU A 432 2.94 -16.98 -11.96
CA GLU A 432 4.29 -17.38 -11.53
C GLU A 432 5.28 -16.21 -11.59
N THR A 433 5.18 -15.39 -12.64
CA THR A 433 6.11 -14.29 -12.92
C THR A 433 5.33 -13.01 -13.23
N VAL A 434 5.48 -12.03 -12.34
CA VAL A 434 5.03 -10.64 -12.55
C VAL A 434 6.14 -9.71 -12.07
N TYR A 435 6.77 -9.03 -13.02
CA TYR A 435 7.78 -8.01 -12.75
C TYR A 435 7.18 -6.61 -12.86
N LEU A 436 7.97 -5.61 -12.47
CA LEU A 436 7.61 -4.22 -12.72
C LEU A 436 8.35 -3.70 -13.95
N VAL A 437 7.67 -2.87 -14.74
CA VAL A 437 8.32 -2.13 -15.84
C VAL A 437 9.35 -1.12 -15.32
N ARG A 438 9.16 -0.67 -14.08
CA ARG A 438 10.11 0.14 -13.31
C ARG A 438 9.87 -0.07 -11.82
N TYR A 439 10.93 -0.26 -11.06
CA TYR A 439 10.86 -0.38 -9.61
C TYR A 439 10.98 1.00 -8.93
N PRO A 440 10.28 1.26 -7.80
CA PRO A 440 10.27 2.56 -7.12
C PRO A 440 11.64 3.06 -6.67
N PHE A 441 12.56 2.17 -6.31
CA PHE A 441 13.90 2.59 -5.89
C PHE A 441 14.81 2.97 -7.06
N GLU A 442 14.37 2.79 -8.32
CA GLU A 442 15.20 3.11 -9.47
C GLU A 442 14.89 4.50 -10.05
N ALA A 443 15.95 5.26 -10.32
CA ALA A 443 15.85 6.52 -11.04
C ALA A 443 15.43 6.33 -12.52
N ARG A 444 15.72 5.14 -13.09
CA ARG A 444 15.41 4.70 -14.46
C ARG A 444 15.06 3.21 -14.45
N PRO A 445 14.39 2.65 -15.46
CA PRO A 445 14.04 1.22 -15.51
C PRO A 445 15.28 0.35 -15.82
N GLU A 446 16.25 0.29 -14.90
CA GLU A 446 17.55 -0.37 -15.09
C GLU A 446 17.41 -1.89 -15.14
N HIS A 447 16.51 -2.47 -14.35
CA HIS A 447 16.27 -3.91 -14.36
C HIS A 447 15.45 -4.38 -15.57
N LEU A 448 14.63 -3.52 -16.18
CA LEU A 448 13.67 -3.94 -17.21
C LEU A 448 14.35 -4.70 -18.37
N PRO A 449 15.43 -4.21 -19.00
CA PRO A 449 16.09 -4.92 -20.10
C PRO A 449 16.50 -6.37 -19.78
N ASP A 450 16.95 -6.63 -18.54
CA ASP A 450 17.36 -7.97 -18.10
C ASP A 450 16.16 -8.88 -17.79
N LEU A 451 15.00 -8.28 -17.49
CA LEU A 451 13.75 -8.97 -17.21
C LEU A 451 12.96 -9.30 -18.47
N LEU A 452 13.08 -8.46 -19.52
CA LEU A 452 12.36 -8.62 -20.77
C LEU A 452 12.45 -10.04 -21.34
N PRO A 453 13.63 -10.70 -21.44
CA PRO A 453 13.76 -12.07 -21.95
C PRO A 453 12.89 -13.13 -21.23
N GLN A 454 12.44 -12.85 -20.01
CA GLN A 454 11.69 -13.77 -19.16
C GLN A 454 10.18 -13.55 -19.22
N VAL A 455 9.72 -12.53 -19.94
CA VAL A 455 8.31 -12.16 -20.04
C VAL A 455 7.79 -12.21 -21.47
N GLN A 456 6.51 -12.56 -21.60
CA GLN A 456 5.79 -12.59 -22.87
C GLN A 456 5.03 -11.29 -23.11
N TYR A 457 4.57 -10.61 -22.05
CA TYR A 457 3.81 -9.36 -22.16
C TYR A 457 4.43 -8.26 -21.30
N ALA A 458 4.23 -7.00 -21.71
CA ALA A 458 4.50 -5.86 -20.85
C ALA A 458 3.34 -4.86 -20.87
N LEU A 459 2.98 -4.35 -19.69
CA LEU A 459 1.87 -3.42 -19.47
C LEU A 459 2.29 -2.14 -18.75
N PRO A 460 3.05 -1.24 -19.38
CA PRO A 460 3.25 0.11 -18.87
C PRO A 460 1.98 0.95 -19.06
N ASP A 461 1.82 1.98 -18.24
CA ASP A 461 0.72 2.95 -18.33
C ASP A 461 1.31 4.33 -18.67
N ALA A 462 1.04 4.81 -19.87
CA ALA A 462 1.49 6.11 -20.36
C ALA A 462 0.80 7.28 -19.65
N LEU A 463 -0.29 7.01 -18.94
CA LEU A 463 -0.97 7.96 -18.07
C LEU A 463 -0.78 7.62 -16.58
N PHE A 464 0.30 6.90 -16.23
CA PHE A 464 0.58 6.50 -14.86
C PHE A 464 1.01 7.69 -13.99
N ASP A 465 0.25 7.96 -12.93
CA ASP A 465 0.47 9.10 -12.04
C ASP A 465 1.17 8.68 -10.75
N TRP A 466 2.49 8.49 -10.81
CA TRP A 466 3.28 8.10 -9.65
C TRP A 466 4.23 9.21 -9.24
N TYR A 467 4.10 9.71 -8.02
CA TYR A 467 5.02 10.70 -7.46
C TYR A 467 5.91 10.06 -6.40
N LEU A 468 7.22 10.09 -6.64
CA LEU A 468 8.23 9.70 -5.68
C LEU A 468 9.13 10.89 -5.34
N GLN A 469 9.38 11.06 -4.05
CA GLN A 469 10.41 11.97 -3.58
C GLN A 469 11.77 11.25 -3.67
N LEU A 470 12.71 11.83 -4.42
CA LEU A 470 14.06 11.30 -4.63
C LEU A 470 15.10 12.25 -4.00
N ASP A 471 16.30 11.76 -3.71
CA ASP A 471 17.35 12.57 -3.05
C ASP A 471 17.77 13.81 -3.88
N ASP A 472 17.68 13.73 -5.22
CA ASP A 472 17.99 14.83 -6.16
C ASP A 472 16.74 15.48 -6.78
N GLY A 473 15.56 15.36 -6.15
CA GLY A 473 14.34 16.06 -6.56
C GLY A 473 13.08 15.22 -6.43
N TYR A 474 12.19 15.32 -7.42
CA TYR A 474 11.01 14.47 -7.51
C TYR A 474 11.14 13.63 -8.79
N GLY A 475 11.03 12.31 -8.65
CA GLY A 475 10.87 11.39 -9.77
C GLY A 475 9.40 11.01 -9.86
N GLY A 476 8.73 11.30 -10.97
CA GLY A 476 7.32 10.96 -11.06
C GLY A 476 6.47 11.86 -11.94
N GLY A 477 5.17 11.91 -11.62
CA GLY A 477 4.11 12.37 -12.52
C GLY A 477 3.94 11.38 -13.66
N LEU A 478 3.41 11.86 -14.77
CA LEU A 478 3.21 11.02 -15.96
C LEU A 478 4.51 10.39 -16.50
N ASP A 479 5.67 10.99 -16.22
CA ASP A 479 6.97 10.58 -16.73
C ASP A 479 7.50 9.26 -16.16
N TYR A 480 6.81 8.65 -15.18
CA TYR A 480 7.35 7.52 -14.44
C TYR A 480 7.65 6.30 -15.33
N ASP A 481 6.70 5.90 -16.18
CA ASP A 481 6.83 4.73 -17.08
C ASP A 481 7.40 5.08 -18.46
N ARG A 482 7.59 6.37 -18.78
CA ARG A 482 7.99 6.81 -20.12
C ARG A 482 9.25 6.12 -20.63
N GLU A 483 10.29 6.01 -19.81
CA GLU A 483 11.53 5.35 -20.23
C GLU A 483 11.33 3.85 -20.47
N ALA A 484 10.47 3.18 -19.69
CA ALA A 484 10.13 1.79 -19.89
C ALA A 484 9.35 1.60 -21.20
N ILE A 485 8.41 2.49 -21.49
CA ILE A 485 7.70 2.55 -22.77
C ILE A 485 8.69 2.74 -23.93
N ALA A 486 9.67 3.62 -23.78
CA ALA A 486 10.69 3.86 -24.80
C ALA A 486 11.57 2.62 -25.06
N ILE A 487 11.94 1.88 -24.00
CA ILE A 487 12.66 0.60 -24.13
C ILE A 487 11.81 -0.39 -24.92
N LEU A 488 10.54 -0.58 -24.54
CA LEU A 488 9.64 -1.53 -25.18
C LEU A 488 9.34 -1.19 -26.65
N LEU A 489 9.18 0.09 -26.99
CA LEU A 489 8.99 0.53 -28.38
C LEU A 489 10.24 0.38 -29.25
N ARG A 490 11.43 0.29 -28.64
CA ARG A 490 12.72 0.12 -29.35
C ARG A 490 13.19 -1.33 -29.39
N ASP A 491 12.70 -2.19 -28.52
CA ASP A 491 13.04 -3.61 -28.48
C ASP A 491 12.36 -4.34 -29.67
N PRO A 492 13.14 -4.90 -30.62
CA PRO A 492 12.57 -5.56 -31.80
C PRO A 492 11.79 -6.84 -31.45
N SER A 493 11.97 -7.38 -30.24
CA SER A 493 11.25 -8.56 -29.77
C SER A 493 9.85 -8.24 -29.29
N PHE A 494 9.50 -6.96 -29.07
CA PHE A 494 8.19 -6.56 -28.59
C PHE A 494 7.47 -5.67 -29.61
N ALA A 495 6.16 -5.84 -29.70
CA ALA A 495 5.29 -4.94 -30.41
C ALA A 495 4.18 -4.45 -29.49
N LEU A 496 3.82 -3.16 -29.59
CA LEU A 496 2.58 -2.66 -29.01
C LEU A 496 1.43 -3.25 -29.83
N VAL A 497 0.57 -4.07 -29.24
CA VAL A 497 -0.53 -4.76 -29.95
C VAL A 497 -1.91 -4.23 -29.57
N ASP A 498 -2.03 -3.62 -28.39
CA ASP A 498 -3.28 -3.06 -27.91
C ASP A 498 -3.03 -1.84 -27.00
N MET A 499 -4.03 -0.98 -26.88
CA MET A 499 -4.02 0.16 -25.97
C MET A 499 -5.43 0.62 -25.60
N GLU A 500 -5.59 1.17 -24.40
CA GLU A 500 -6.81 1.85 -23.98
C GLU A 500 -6.49 2.85 -22.87
N ASP A 501 -6.91 4.11 -23.04
CA ASP A 501 -6.81 5.15 -22.01
C ASP A 501 -5.42 5.30 -21.36
N GLY A 502 -4.36 5.18 -22.18
CA GLY A 502 -2.96 5.24 -21.74
C GLY A 502 -2.36 3.91 -21.29
N LEU A 503 -3.17 2.90 -20.96
CA LEU A 503 -2.67 1.55 -20.69
C LEU A 503 -2.25 0.90 -22.01
N LEU A 504 -1.03 0.35 -22.04
CA LEU A 504 -0.42 -0.23 -23.23
C LEU A 504 -0.24 -1.73 -23.05
N LEU A 505 -0.48 -2.53 -24.08
CA LEU A 505 -0.16 -3.96 -24.09
C LEU A 505 0.89 -4.24 -25.14
N PHE A 506 2.09 -4.57 -24.68
CA PHE A 506 3.16 -5.08 -25.51
C PHE A 506 3.17 -6.61 -25.47
N GLU A 507 3.36 -7.22 -26.63
CA GLU A 507 3.49 -8.67 -26.79
C GLU A 507 4.82 -8.99 -27.45
N ARG A 508 5.49 -10.01 -26.90
CA ARG A 508 6.73 -10.56 -27.45
C ARG A 508 6.44 -11.37 -28.71
N ASP A 509 7.25 -11.17 -29.75
CA ASP A 509 7.20 -11.90 -31.01
C ASP A 509 5.81 -11.88 -31.67
N ALA A 510 5.07 -10.77 -31.47
CA ALA A 510 3.72 -10.61 -32.00
C ALA A 510 3.70 -10.57 -33.54
N ASP A 511 2.57 -10.97 -34.13
CA ASP A 511 2.36 -10.83 -35.57
C ASP A 511 2.41 -9.33 -35.96
N SER A 512 3.24 -9.03 -36.96
CA SER A 512 3.35 -7.72 -37.60
C SER A 512 2.01 -7.10 -38.02
N GLY A 513 0.99 -7.93 -38.34
CA GLY A 513 -0.36 -7.44 -38.65
C GLY A 513 -1.08 -6.78 -37.47
N HIS A 514 -0.79 -7.23 -36.24
CA HIS A 514 -1.40 -6.71 -35.01
C HIS A 514 -0.60 -5.57 -34.38
N ALA A 515 0.67 -5.41 -34.75
CA ALA A 515 1.53 -4.35 -34.23
C ALA A 515 1.00 -2.95 -34.60
N LEU A 516 0.82 -2.10 -33.58
CA LEU A 516 0.49 -0.69 -33.69
C LEU A 516 1.76 0.12 -34.01
N VAL A 517 1.73 0.83 -35.14
CA VAL A 517 2.85 1.66 -35.58
C VAL A 517 3.08 2.79 -34.57
N ASN A 518 4.35 3.10 -34.28
CA ASN A 518 4.79 4.27 -33.51
C ASN A 518 6.12 4.75 -34.09
N ARG A 519 6.13 5.90 -34.75
CA ARG A 519 7.30 6.46 -35.44
C ARG A 519 7.42 7.95 -35.21
N VAL A 520 8.65 8.42 -35.08
CA VAL A 520 8.99 9.84 -34.99
C VAL A 520 10.23 10.12 -35.83
N SER A 521 10.25 11.25 -36.53
CA SER A 521 11.38 11.71 -37.32
C SER A 521 11.45 13.23 -37.32
N VAL A 522 12.67 13.77 -37.34
CA VAL A 522 12.91 15.17 -37.67
C VAL A 522 12.97 15.29 -39.19
N VAL A 523 12.21 16.20 -39.76
CA VAL A 523 12.15 16.45 -41.21
C VAL A 523 12.45 17.92 -41.51
N ASP A 524 12.77 18.20 -42.78
CA ASP A 524 12.97 19.58 -43.24
C ASP A 524 11.65 20.37 -43.23
N ASP A 525 11.72 21.64 -42.85
CA ASP A 525 10.57 22.53 -42.92
C ASP A 525 10.22 22.86 -44.37
N ASN A 526 9.11 22.32 -44.85
CA ASN A 526 8.59 22.58 -46.19
C ASN A 526 7.76 23.87 -46.30
N GLY A 527 7.71 24.69 -45.24
CA GLY A 527 6.97 25.94 -45.21
C GLY A 527 5.46 25.77 -45.13
N ALA A 528 4.96 24.62 -44.68
CA ALA A 528 3.52 24.39 -44.51
C ALA A 528 2.87 25.44 -43.59
N SER A 529 1.64 25.84 -43.95
CA SER A 529 0.84 26.79 -43.16
C SER A 529 0.51 26.23 -41.78
N VAL A 530 0.52 27.10 -40.77
CA VAL A 530 0.14 26.73 -39.41
C VAL A 530 -1.37 26.50 -39.32
N LEU A 531 -1.77 25.31 -38.88
CA LEU A 531 -3.16 24.93 -38.60
C LEU A 531 -3.61 25.43 -37.23
N GLN A 532 -2.75 25.26 -36.21
CA GLN A 532 -3.02 25.68 -34.84
C GLN A 532 -1.70 25.95 -34.10
N GLN A 533 -1.72 26.89 -33.16
CA GLN A 533 -0.59 27.21 -32.29
C GLN A 533 -0.83 26.68 -30.86
N PHE A 534 0.20 26.08 -30.28
CA PHE A 534 0.25 25.57 -28.91
C PHE A 534 1.54 26.04 -28.23
N GLY A 535 1.52 27.23 -27.63
CA GLY A 535 2.72 27.79 -26.99
C GLY A 535 3.91 27.84 -27.97
N PRO A 536 5.01 27.10 -27.74
CA PRO A 536 6.16 27.06 -28.64
C PRO A 536 5.97 26.17 -29.89
N PHE A 537 4.89 25.38 -29.98
CA PHE A 537 4.68 24.41 -31.06
C PHE A 537 3.60 24.87 -32.02
N ASP A 538 3.89 24.83 -33.32
CA ASP A 538 2.92 25.02 -34.39
C ASP A 538 2.53 23.65 -34.95
N LEU A 539 1.24 23.32 -34.93
CA LEU A 539 0.71 22.21 -35.69
C LEU A 539 0.61 22.62 -37.15
N VAL A 540 1.37 21.99 -38.04
CA VAL A 540 1.41 22.34 -39.48
C VAL A 540 0.80 21.28 -40.38
N ARG A 541 0.65 20.06 -39.88
CA ARG A 541 -0.06 18.97 -40.55
C ARG A 541 -0.67 18.03 -39.51
N ALA A 542 -1.90 17.60 -39.75
CA ALA A 542 -2.54 16.55 -38.99
C ALA A 542 -3.43 15.73 -39.92
N ASN A 543 -3.34 14.40 -39.85
CA ASN A 543 -4.17 13.48 -40.63
C ASN A 543 -4.54 12.29 -39.76
N ILE A 544 -5.81 11.90 -39.78
CA ILE A 544 -6.31 10.69 -39.10
C ILE A 544 -6.98 9.81 -40.16
N GLU A 545 -6.44 8.63 -40.39
CA GLU A 545 -6.90 7.68 -41.40
C GLU A 545 -7.50 6.44 -40.72
N VAL A 546 -8.63 5.96 -41.23
CA VAL A 546 -9.21 4.67 -40.81
C VAL A 546 -8.49 3.56 -41.57
N ILE A 547 -7.70 2.75 -40.87
CA ILE A 547 -6.86 1.70 -41.48
C ILE A 547 -7.37 0.29 -41.19
N GLY A 548 -8.43 0.15 -40.40
CA GLY A 548 -9.07 -1.12 -40.09
C GLY A 548 -10.30 -0.91 -39.21
N GLU A 549 -10.94 -2.02 -38.82
CA GLU A 549 -12.05 -1.99 -37.87
C GLU A 549 -11.57 -1.40 -36.56
N ARG A 550 -12.13 -0.23 -36.19
CA ARG A 550 -11.78 0.51 -34.97
C ARG A 550 -10.28 0.80 -34.83
N ARG A 551 -9.51 0.74 -35.91
CA ARG A 551 -8.08 1.03 -35.96
C ARG A 551 -7.83 2.27 -36.79
N LEU A 552 -7.17 3.25 -36.17
CA LEU A 552 -6.89 4.55 -36.78
C LEU A 552 -5.39 4.77 -36.84
N ARG A 553 -4.91 5.39 -37.91
CA ARG A 553 -3.55 5.91 -38.03
C ARG A 553 -3.58 7.42 -37.92
N ALA A 554 -2.91 7.94 -36.92
CA ALA A 554 -2.75 9.37 -36.71
C ALA A 554 -1.35 9.81 -37.14
N SER A 555 -1.26 10.95 -37.84
CA SER A 555 0.00 11.55 -38.26
C SER A 555 -0.02 13.04 -37.99
N PHE A 556 1.00 13.55 -37.31
CA PHE A 556 1.13 14.95 -36.92
C PHE A 556 2.51 15.48 -37.32
N ALA A 557 2.56 16.74 -37.76
CA ALA A 557 3.80 17.47 -37.98
C ALA A 557 3.81 18.73 -37.11
N TRP A 558 4.80 18.84 -36.23
CA TRP A 558 4.97 19.93 -35.28
C TRP A 558 6.19 20.75 -35.65
N ARG A 559 6.01 22.03 -35.98
CA ARG A 559 7.11 22.98 -36.13
C ARG A 559 7.41 23.64 -34.79
N VAL A 560 8.67 23.61 -34.37
CA VAL A 560 9.12 24.13 -33.08
C VAL A 560 9.61 25.56 -33.26
N ARG A 561 8.85 26.54 -32.72
CA ARG A 561 9.23 27.96 -32.79
C ARG A 561 10.28 28.35 -31.77
N ALA A 562 10.26 27.69 -30.62
CA ALA A 562 11.19 27.92 -29.53
C ALA A 562 11.40 26.62 -28.75
N ALA A 563 12.62 26.36 -28.29
CA ALA A 563 12.88 25.26 -27.39
C ALA A 563 12.17 25.47 -26.04
N LEU A 564 11.81 24.38 -25.37
CA LEU A 564 11.25 24.46 -24.03
C LEU A 564 12.31 24.94 -23.01
N PRO A 565 11.91 25.73 -22.00
CA PRO A 565 12.81 26.06 -20.90
C PRO A 565 13.28 24.79 -20.16
N PRO A 566 14.49 24.78 -19.57
CA PRO A 566 14.98 23.65 -18.79
C PRO A 566 13.99 23.22 -17.70
N GLY A 567 13.78 21.91 -17.58
CA GLY A 567 12.89 21.30 -16.59
C GLY A 567 11.41 21.33 -16.94
N VAL A 568 10.98 22.04 -17.99
CA VAL A 568 9.60 22.03 -18.48
C VAL A 568 9.37 20.79 -19.35
N LYS A 569 8.34 20.01 -19.05
CA LYS A 569 8.01 18.77 -19.74
C LYS A 569 6.54 18.77 -20.15
N PHE A 570 6.28 18.53 -21.42
CA PHE A 570 4.92 18.45 -21.96
C PHE A 570 4.69 17.13 -22.71
N VAL A 571 3.43 16.75 -22.85
CA VAL A 571 3.00 15.63 -23.68
C VAL A 571 1.78 16.01 -24.49
N ALA A 572 1.77 15.64 -25.77
CA ALA A 572 0.58 15.76 -26.60
C ALA A 572 -0.34 14.56 -26.34
N VAL A 573 -1.62 14.83 -26.11
CA VAL A 573 -2.65 13.80 -25.92
C VAL A 573 -3.81 14.11 -26.84
N SER A 574 -4.19 13.13 -27.64
CA SER A 574 -5.37 13.15 -28.48
C SER A 574 -6.54 12.44 -27.80
N ARG A 575 -7.77 12.75 -28.20
CA ARG A 575 -8.97 12.03 -27.77
C ARG A 575 -10.10 12.08 -28.78
N LEU A 576 -11.01 11.12 -28.69
CA LEU A 576 -12.34 11.22 -29.31
C LEU A 576 -13.32 11.87 -28.32
N ASP A 577 -13.81 13.05 -28.66
CA ASP A 577 -14.73 13.83 -27.82
C ASP A 577 -16.05 13.08 -27.60
N GLY A 578 -16.41 12.84 -26.34
CA GLY A 578 -17.61 12.06 -25.99
C GLY A 578 -17.45 10.53 -26.09
N ALA A 579 -16.25 10.01 -26.35
CA ALA A 579 -15.95 8.57 -26.29
C ALA A 579 -15.05 8.28 -25.06
N PRO A 580 -15.61 7.84 -23.94
CA PRO A 580 -14.82 7.54 -22.74
C PRO A 580 -13.76 6.46 -23.04
N GLY A 581 -12.50 6.68 -22.63
CA GLY A 581 -11.41 5.69 -22.79
C GLY A 581 -10.62 5.85 -24.08
N ALA A 582 -11.13 6.63 -25.02
CA ALA A 582 -10.46 6.97 -26.26
C ALA A 582 -9.50 8.15 -26.05
N ARG A 583 -8.56 8.04 -25.10
CA ARG A 583 -7.43 8.96 -24.91
C ARG A 583 -6.16 8.31 -25.41
N PHE A 584 -5.43 9.04 -26.25
CA PHE A 584 -4.27 8.57 -26.96
C PHE A 584 -3.08 9.46 -26.66
N VAL A 585 -2.13 8.96 -25.87
CA VAL A 585 -0.86 9.64 -25.65
C VAL A 585 -0.05 9.56 -26.95
N HIS A 586 0.53 10.67 -27.38
CA HIS A 586 1.41 10.70 -28.55
C HIS A 586 2.76 10.06 -28.19
N LEU A 587 2.78 8.73 -28.12
CA LEU A 587 3.95 7.96 -27.69
C LEU A 587 5.23 8.27 -28.47
N PRO A 588 5.21 8.56 -29.80
CA PRO A 588 6.45 8.87 -30.51
C PRO A 588 7.12 10.16 -30.02
N GLY A 589 6.39 11.27 -29.95
CA GLY A 589 6.88 12.54 -29.40
C GLY A 589 7.01 12.59 -27.88
N TYR A 590 6.48 11.58 -27.17
CA TYR A 590 6.57 11.47 -25.72
C TYR A 590 7.71 10.56 -25.26
N ALA A 591 7.78 9.33 -25.75
CA ALA A 591 8.71 8.31 -25.30
C ALA A 591 9.95 8.16 -26.21
N LEU A 592 9.77 8.17 -27.54
CA LEU A 592 10.85 7.89 -28.49
C LEU A 592 11.76 9.08 -28.76
N HIS A 593 11.19 10.28 -28.94
CA HIS A 593 11.90 11.55 -29.07
C HIS A 593 11.15 12.62 -28.27
N PRO A 594 11.37 12.67 -26.94
CA PRO A 594 10.61 13.52 -26.03
C PRO A 594 10.68 15.00 -26.39
N VAL A 595 9.57 15.72 -26.19
CA VAL A 595 9.44 17.13 -26.59
C VAL A 595 10.48 18.09 -26.01
N TRP A 596 11.05 17.78 -24.84
CA TRP A 596 12.09 18.60 -24.21
C TRP A 596 13.48 18.40 -24.81
N GLU A 597 13.62 17.49 -25.78
CA GLU A 597 14.83 17.30 -26.59
C GLU A 597 14.73 18.05 -27.93
N TRP A 598 13.55 18.57 -28.29
CA TRP A 598 13.33 19.26 -29.57
C TRP A 598 13.97 20.64 -29.59
N SER A 599 14.56 20.99 -30.74
CA SER A 599 15.26 22.27 -30.96
C SER A 599 14.40 23.26 -31.74
N ALA A 600 14.64 24.56 -31.52
CA ALA A 600 13.98 25.60 -32.30
C ALA A 600 14.35 25.47 -33.79
N GLY A 601 13.34 25.47 -34.66
CA GLY A 601 13.49 25.22 -36.09
C GLY A 601 13.21 23.78 -36.52
N ASP A 602 13.14 22.82 -35.58
CA ASP A 602 12.80 21.44 -35.91
C ASP A 602 11.37 21.33 -36.45
N VAL A 603 11.16 20.45 -37.42
CA VAL A 603 9.83 19.94 -37.76
C VAL A 603 9.80 18.46 -37.42
N ILE A 604 8.98 18.12 -36.42
CA ILE A 604 8.84 16.76 -35.91
C ILE A 604 7.62 16.13 -36.55
N GLU A 605 7.83 15.10 -37.36
CA GLU A 605 6.76 14.24 -37.85
C GLU A 605 6.63 13.01 -36.98
N GLU A 606 5.43 12.79 -36.46
CA GLU A 606 5.08 11.57 -35.73
C GLU A 606 3.92 10.86 -36.40
N THR A 607 3.94 9.53 -36.33
CA THR A 607 2.87 8.67 -36.84
C THR A 607 2.66 7.54 -35.85
N PHE A 608 1.40 7.33 -35.45
CA PHE A 608 1.05 6.25 -34.56
C PHE A 608 -0.33 5.66 -34.86
N ASP A 609 -0.48 4.36 -34.61
CA ASP A 609 -1.75 3.67 -34.69
C ASP A 609 -2.42 3.66 -33.31
N VAL A 610 -3.74 3.79 -33.28
CA VAL A 610 -4.56 3.67 -32.07
C VAL A 610 -5.75 2.77 -32.32
N LEU A 611 -6.31 2.27 -31.23
CA LEU A 611 -7.55 1.50 -31.24
C LEU A 611 -8.66 2.30 -30.56
N VAL A 612 -9.81 2.37 -31.21
CA VAL A 612 -11.03 2.92 -30.62
C VAL A 612 -11.57 1.89 -29.62
N PRO A 613 -11.87 2.29 -28.36
CA PRO A 613 -12.39 1.36 -27.36
C PRO A 613 -13.60 0.57 -27.86
N PRO A 614 -13.68 -0.74 -27.57
CA PRO A 614 -14.69 -1.62 -28.14
C PRO A 614 -16.12 -1.31 -27.68
N ASP A 615 -16.27 -0.61 -26.55
CA ASP A 615 -17.53 -0.12 -26.00
C ASP A 615 -17.95 1.24 -26.57
N THR A 616 -17.15 1.87 -27.44
CA THR A 616 -17.51 3.13 -28.10
C THR A 616 -18.70 2.91 -29.03
N PRO A 617 -19.84 3.59 -28.80
CA PRO A 617 -21.02 3.45 -29.65
C PRO A 617 -20.75 3.89 -31.09
N PRO A 618 -21.51 3.37 -32.08
CA PRO A 618 -21.45 3.89 -33.44
C PRO A 618 -21.88 5.36 -33.48
N GLY A 619 -21.14 6.18 -34.21
CA GLY A 619 -21.41 7.61 -34.28
C GLY A 619 -20.23 8.43 -34.78
N ARG A 620 -20.44 9.74 -34.86
CA ARG A 620 -19.46 10.71 -35.33
C ARG A 620 -18.81 11.41 -34.15
N TYR A 621 -17.49 11.26 -34.00
CA TYR A 621 -16.71 11.79 -32.88
C TYR A 621 -15.68 12.80 -33.36
N ALA A 622 -15.50 13.90 -32.63
CA ALA A 622 -14.44 14.86 -32.93
C ALA A 622 -13.09 14.35 -32.39
N TRP A 623 -12.08 14.23 -33.25
CA TRP A 623 -10.71 14.00 -32.80
C TRP A 623 -10.10 15.32 -32.34
N ARG A 624 -9.74 15.41 -31.05
CA ARG A 624 -9.13 16.58 -30.45
C ARG A 624 -7.71 16.30 -30.03
N VAL A 625 -6.83 17.30 -30.11
CA VAL A 625 -5.44 17.23 -29.60
C VAL A 625 -5.15 18.41 -28.67
N GLY A 626 -4.44 18.15 -27.58
CA GLY A 626 -3.96 19.15 -26.63
C GLY A 626 -2.58 18.80 -26.07
N TRP A 627 -1.96 19.76 -25.39
CA TRP A 627 -0.67 19.61 -24.74
C TRP A 627 -0.80 19.78 -23.23
N TYR A 628 -0.16 18.91 -22.45
CA TYR A 628 -0.32 18.83 -20.99
C TYR A 628 1.03 18.75 -20.27
N ASP A 629 1.20 19.49 -19.17
CA ASP A 629 2.42 19.49 -18.34
C ASP A 629 2.50 18.16 -17.59
N VAL A 630 3.53 17.38 -17.92
CA VAL A 630 3.79 16.03 -17.39
C VAL A 630 4.03 16.05 -15.87
N ARG A 631 4.46 17.19 -15.33
CA ARG A 631 4.83 17.35 -13.92
C ARG A 631 3.65 17.79 -13.06
N HIS A 632 2.57 18.26 -13.67
CA HIS A 632 1.40 18.73 -12.93
C HIS A 632 0.75 17.58 -12.14
N PRO A 633 0.37 17.73 -10.85
CA PRO A 633 -0.27 16.68 -10.04
C PRO A 633 -1.56 16.07 -10.61
N ASP A 634 -2.13 16.70 -11.63
CA ASP A 634 -3.33 16.26 -12.35
C ASP A 634 -3.03 15.86 -13.81
N ALA A 635 -1.76 15.66 -14.16
CA ALA A 635 -1.33 15.41 -15.53
C ALA A 635 -2.01 14.18 -16.15
N THR A 636 -2.20 13.11 -15.38
CA THR A 636 -2.92 11.90 -15.85
C THR A 636 -4.37 12.15 -16.27
N LEU A 637 -5.01 13.21 -15.77
CA LEU A 637 -6.37 13.56 -16.19
C LEU A 637 -6.37 14.24 -17.56
N THR A 638 -5.24 14.82 -17.97
CA THR A 638 -5.08 15.51 -19.25
C THR A 638 -6.19 16.54 -19.47
N ASP A 639 -6.56 17.29 -18.44
CA ASP A 639 -7.64 18.29 -18.49
C ASP A 639 -7.09 19.72 -18.46
N GLU A 640 -7.97 20.71 -18.29
CA GLU A 640 -7.60 22.13 -18.29
C GLU A 640 -6.58 22.51 -17.22
N ARG A 641 -6.46 21.74 -16.12
CA ARG A 641 -5.52 22.03 -15.02
C ARG A 641 -4.08 21.76 -15.41
N SER A 642 -3.85 20.70 -16.18
CA SER A 642 -2.53 20.34 -16.69
C SER A 642 -2.27 20.88 -18.09
N ARG A 643 -3.29 21.40 -18.78
CA ARG A 643 -3.16 21.92 -20.16
C ARG A 643 -2.16 23.08 -20.21
N MET A 644 -1.35 23.10 -21.27
CA MET A 644 -0.40 24.17 -21.54
C MET A 644 -1.11 25.53 -21.50
N ALA A 645 -0.57 26.43 -20.67
CA ALA A 645 -1.17 27.73 -20.42
C ALA A 645 -1.38 28.54 -21.71
N GLY A 646 -2.54 29.17 -21.84
CA GLY A 646 -2.91 29.97 -23.02
C GLY A 646 -3.27 29.16 -24.27
N THR A 647 -3.40 27.84 -24.16
CA THR A 647 -3.81 26.96 -25.27
C THR A 647 -5.18 26.32 -25.02
N ALA A 648 -5.82 25.88 -26.10
CA ALA A 648 -7.05 25.11 -26.07
C ALA A 648 -6.88 23.86 -26.95
N GLU A 649 -7.68 22.83 -26.71
CA GLU A 649 -7.68 21.63 -27.58
C GLU A 649 -8.20 21.96 -28.98
N TYR A 650 -7.53 21.44 -29.99
CA TYR A 650 -7.85 21.64 -31.40
C TYR A 650 -8.58 20.45 -31.99
N VAL A 651 -9.67 20.71 -32.72
CA VAL A 651 -10.38 19.67 -33.47
C VAL A 651 -9.65 19.43 -34.79
N VAL A 652 -9.04 18.25 -34.91
CA VAL A 652 -8.27 17.85 -36.09
C VAL A 652 -9.20 17.43 -37.22
N THR A 653 -10.14 16.54 -36.93
CA THR A 653 -11.12 16.00 -37.88
C THR A 653 -12.26 15.33 -37.12
N PHE A 654 -13.24 14.80 -37.85
CA PHE A 654 -14.29 13.94 -37.31
C PHE A 654 -14.08 12.49 -37.77
N ILE A 655 -14.23 11.56 -36.85
CA ILE A 655 -14.11 10.12 -37.07
C ILE A 655 -15.48 9.47 -36.99
N GLU A 656 -15.83 8.68 -37.98
CA GLU A 656 -17.02 7.83 -37.95
C GLU A 656 -16.64 6.47 -37.34
N VAL A 657 -17.24 6.16 -36.19
CA VAL A 657 -17.17 4.83 -35.58
C VAL A 657 -18.34 4.03 -36.12
N THR A 658 -18.02 2.93 -36.80
CA THR A 658 -19.01 2.01 -37.37
C THR A 658 -19.36 0.88 -36.39
N PRO A 659 -20.54 0.24 -36.56
CA PRO A 659 -21.02 -0.86 -35.71
C PRO A 659 -20.06 -2.03 -35.55
#